data_AF-A0A2E0ZGV2-F1
#
_entry.id   AF-A0A2E0ZGV2-F1
#
_cell.length_a   1.000
_cell.length_b   1.000
_cell.length_c   1.000
_cell.angle_alpha   90.00
_cell.angle_beta   90.00
_cell.angle_gamma   90.00
#
_symmetry.space_group_name_H-M   'P 1'
#
loop_
_entity.id
_entity.type
_entity.pdbx_description
1 polymer ?
#
loop_
_entity_poly.entity_id
_entity_poly.type
_entity_poly.pdbx_seq_one_letter_code
_entity_poly.pdbx_strand_id
1 'polypeptide(L)'
;MQKQRLAILMALLVALFLVTGGLATPSAADEPEAVFSKQVAGPGSEVLDGRSQLPNPAEMGVRSRTAMIPVTFSQAADGSWQWQDSLAVDSRSEMSVMVLSPDAANWQLALESPTGQTMRLSQGREQAGVVQRTGQIGLEQQSFSGDIYTVARPEQGAWQMTVRTAVAPSTSNAPSGYLLLSNESPYQIYAHLSSYNLWTNNQIGLVAYAYDAAQDSGASAPTAATNIIRHAQMRIIAPDGRTTRLIMFDDGRHGDGAADDGVFGALMTPRTAGQYTAQVTMRGQTPDGAPLLRTTEHIFPVVEQTITLNEESTVTASPDGLNRLDINLAATTTGDAAPVQLYAELWGTDAAGQMMPVTWVGGLVTPTADGVPVSIDGRWLSLANASAPFELRNVRLQDVETHIPLTQLDSVPVNIPETVSRGVAETAVTEISEEMLMGERPTAVTANQPAPNAPGGVLMLVHGYCSEGTWPTGDFTGDVTFQDYNQNRTHDQFANLIRTFGNQFPSFGIVAHSQGGAASLHLYTYYWSGLDYSSGSRLIQSVGTPYQGTALAGNLALLGDIFGVGCGTNWDLTYDGAALWLSGIPSWARSRVYYHTTSFKDVWWRYDYCNFATDLFLSDPDDGVVERWSGQLSGGNNLGHKTGWCHTSGMRDPAQTQDHGRNANMNTYANR
;
A
#
# COMPACT_ATOMS: atom_id res chain seq x y z
N MET A 1 29.59 41.00 49.52
CA MET A 1 28.42 41.34 48.69
C MET A 1 28.08 40.33 47.59
N GLN A 2 29.03 39.56 47.03
CA GLN A 2 28.74 38.59 45.94
C GLN A 2 28.04 37.30 46.40
N LYS A 3 28.36 36.75 47.58
CA LYS A 3 27.74 35.50 48.07
C LYS A 3 26.27 35.63 48.47
N GLN A 4 25.87 36.77 49.03
CA GLN A 4 24.46 37.04 49.36
C GLN A 4 23.60 37.27 48.10
N ARG A 5 24.16 37.87 47.04
CA ARG A 5 23.44 38.02 45.76
C ARG A 5 23.26 36.68 45.06
N LEU A 6 24.23 35.77 45.15
CA LEU A 6 24.11 34.42 44.58
C LEU A 6 23.09 33.55 45.33
N ALA A 7 23.03 33.67 46.66
CA ALA A 7 22.04 32.96 47.48
C ALA A 7 20.61 33.46 47.22
N ILE A 8 20.42 34.77 47.05
CA ILE A 8 19.11 35.35 46.73
C ILE A 8 18.69 34.98 45.30
N LEU A 9 19.63 34.94 44.33
CA LEU A 9 19.34 34.52 42.96
C LEU A 9 18.96 33.03 42.88
N MET A 10 19.65 32.15 43.63
CA MET A 10 19.28 30.73 43.72
C MET A 10 17.96 30.51 44.44
N ALA A 11 17.67 31.27 45.51
CA ALA A 11 16.38 31.18 46.19
C ALA A 11 15.22 31.66 45.29
N LEU A 12 15.45 32.69 44.47
CA LEU A 12 14.48 33.15 43.46
C LEU A 12 14.32 32.15 42.31
N LEU A 13 15.38 31.47 41.87
CA LEU A 13 15.30 30.41 40.85
C LEU A 13 14.58 29.16 41.34
N VAL A 14 14.78 28.78 42.61
CA VAL A 14 14.05 27.66 43.24
C VAL A 14 12.59 28.03 43.49
N ALA A 15 12.30 29.27 43.88
CA ALA A 15 10.92 29.76 44.00
C ALA A 15 10.23 29.90 42.63
N LEU A 16 10.96 30.25 41.56
CA LEU A 16 10.42 30.29 40.20
C LEU A 16 10.16 28.87 39.68
N PHE A 17 11.05 27.90 39.96
CA PHE A 17 10.82 26.49 39.64
C PHE A 17 9.65 25.87 40.42
N LEU A 18 9.37 26.31 41.64
CA LEU A 18 8.25 25.84 42.45
C LEU A 18 6.91 26.51 42.11
N VAL A 19 6.92 27.64 41.39
CA VAL A 19 5.69 28.36 40.98
C VAL A 19 5.35 28.14 39.49
N THR A 20 6.31 27.75 38.63
CA THR A 20 6.04 27.33 37.24
C THR A 20 6.14 25.82 37.02
N GLY A 21 6.68 25.07 37.98
CA GLY A 21 6.70 23.61 38.01
C GLY A 21 5.63 23.08 38.95
N GLY A 22 4.35 23.24 38.56
CA GLY A 22 3.33 22.35 39.08
C GLY A 22 3.71 20.94 38.66
N LEU A 23 4.28 20.16 39.57
CA LEU A 23 4.19 18.71 39.51
C LEU A 23 2.70 18.41 39.53
N ALA A 24 2.10 18.32 38.35
CA ALA A 24 0.90 17.54 38.17
C ALA A 24 1.27 16.18 38.76
N THR A 25 0.69 15.87 39.92
CA THR A 25 0.41 14.48 40.27
C THR A 25 -0.02 13.81 38.97
N PRO A 26 0.54 12.65 38.58
CA PRO A 26 -0.08 11.90 37.50
C PRO A 26 -1.54 11.75 37.93
N SER A 27 -2.42 12.50 37.26
CA SER A 27 -3.80 12.09 37.12
C SER A 27 -3.70 10.63 36.78
N ALA A 28 -4.48 9.78 37.46
CA ALA A 28 -4.59 8.37 37.13
C ALA A 28 -4.43 8.25 35.62
N ALA A 29 -3.32 7.64 35.20
CA ALA A 29 -3.07 7.40 33.79
C ALA A 29 -4.37 6.74 33.32
N ASP A 30 -5.04 7.35 32.35
CA ASP A 30 -6.11 6.66 31.66
C ASP A 30 -5.48 5.31 31.26
N GLU A 31 -5.95 4.24 31.89
CA GLU A 31 -5.67 2.88 31.45
C GLU A 31 -5.85 2.92 29.93
N PRO A 32 -4.88 2.42 29.13
CA PRO A 32 -5.01 2.46 27.67
C PRO A 32 -6.39 1.90 27.31
N GLU A 33 -7.20 2.73 26.66
CA GLU A 33 -8.61 2.43 26.41
C GLU A 33 -8.71 1.07 25.71
N ALA A 34 -9.56 0.18 26.22
CA ALA A 34 -9.64 -1.19 25.72
C ALA A 34 -9.98 -1.22 24.23
N VAL A 35 -9.07 -1.78 23.43
CA VAL A 35 -9.29 -2.00 21.99
C VAL A 35 -9.97 -3.36 21.83
N PHE A 36 -11.14 -3.36 21.20
CA PHE A 36 -11.92 -4.57 20.97
C PHE A 36 -11.85 -4.96 19.50
N SER A 37 -11.15 -6.06 19.21
CA SER A 37 -11.12 -6.65 17.87
C SER A 37 -12.37 -7.51 17.61
N LYS A 38 -12.75 -7.60 16.35
CA LYS A 38 -13.75 -8.52 15.81
C LYS A 38 -13.11 -9.88 15.55
N GLN A 39 -13.90 -10.93 15.71
CA GLN A 39 -13.62 -12.20 15.06
C GLN A 39 -14.18 -12.13 13.66
N VAL A 40 -13.33 -12.18 12.65
CA VAL A 40 -13.78 -12.07 11.26
C VAL A 40 -14.10 -13.45 10.72
N ALA A 41 -15.22 -13.60 10.01
CA ALA A 41 -15.54 -14.83 9.31
C ALA A 41 -16.34 -14.57 8.03
N GLY A 42 -16.39 -15.57 7.16
CA GLY A 42 -17.19 -15.56 5.95
C GLY A 42 -17.66 -16.96 5.54
N PRO A 43 -18.69 -17.05 4.69
CA PRO A 43 -19.22 -18.34 4.23
C PRO A 43 -18.20 -19.09 3.39
N GLY A 44 -18.30 -20.43 3.35
CA GLY A 44 -17.43 -21.28 2.52
C GLY A 44 -17.43 -20.94 1.03
N SER A 45 -18.48 -20.28 0.51
CA SER A 45 -18.50 -19.76 -0.87
C SER A 45 -17.40 -18.73 -1.14
N GLU A 46 -16.98 -17.95 -0.15
CA GLU A 46 -15.88 -16.99 -0.33
C GLU A 46 -14.52 -17.67 -0.50
N VAL A 47 -14.34 -18.86 0.08
CA VAL A 47 -13.14 -19.69 -0.12
C VAL A 47 -13.07 -20.13 -1.59
N LEU A 48 -14.21 -20.52 -2.17
CA LEU A 48 -14.30 -20.92 -3.58
C LEU A 48 -14.10 -19.75 -4.54
N ASP A 49 -14.49 -18.53 -4.14
CA ASP A 49 -14.27 -17.31 -4.92
C ASP A 49 -12.81 -16.82 -4.90
N GLY A 50 -11.95 -17.41 -4.08
CA GLY A 50 -10.51 -17.10 -4.00
C GLY A 50 -10.17 -15.72 -3.41
N ARG A 51 -11.16 -14.92 -2.97
CA ARG A 51 -10.93 -13.52 -2.54
C ARG A 51 -10.06 -13.38 -1.30
N SER A 52 -10.02 -14.41 -0.45
CA SER A 52 -9.23 -14.42 0.79
C SER A 52 -7.92 -15.21 0.66
N GLN A 53 -7.56 -15.65 -0.55
CA GLN A 53 -6.27 -16.26 -0.81
C GLN A 53 -5.17 -15.19 -0.81
N LEU A 54 -3.96 -15.58 -0.40
CA LEU A 54 -2.80 -14.71 -0.59
C LEU A 54 -2.62 -14.43 -2.09
N PRO A 55 -2.32 -13.18 -2.48
CA PRO A 55 -2.06 -12.86 -3.86
C PRO A 55 -0.85 -13.63 -4.39
N ASN A 56 -0.82 -13.89 -5.69
CA ASN A 56 0.39 -14.34 -6.35
C ASN A 56 1.29 -13.11 -6.60
N PRO A 57 2.52 -13.05 -6.03
CA PRO A 57 3.44 -11.94 -6.27
C PRO A 57 3.66 -11.64 -7.76
N ALA A 58 3.69 -12.68 -8.60
CA ALA A 58 3.90 -12.54 -10.04
C ALA A 58 2.79 -11.75 -10.75
N GLU A 59 1.61 -11.61 -10.14
CA GLU A 59 0.49 -10.83 -10.67
C GLU A 59 0.46 -9.39 -10.10
N MET A 60 1.22 -9.12 -9.03
CA MET A 60 1.23 -7.84 -8.31
C MET A 60 2.40 -6.91 -8.70
N GLY A 61 3.13 -7.27 -9.75
CA GLY A 61 4.29 -6.53 -10.21
C GLY A 61 4.00 -5.13 -10.78
N VAL A 62 5.06 -4.34 -10.85
CA VAL A 62 5.08 -2.97 -11.35
C VAL A 62 5.42 -2.97 -12.84
N ARG A 63 4.59 -2.30 -13.63
CA ARG A 63 4.84 -1.96 -15.04
C ARG A 63 5.57 -0.63 -15.11
N SER A 64 6.59 -0.52 -15.95
CA SER A 64 7.26 0.75 -16.20
C SER A 64 7.65 0.94 -17.66
N ARG A 65 7.32 2.12 -18.17
CA ARG A 65 7.73 2.64 -19.48
C ARG A 65 8.90 3.62 -19.41
N THR A 66 9.40 3.89 -18.21
CA THR A 66 10.42 4.92 -17.98
C THR A 66 11.68 4.35 -17.33
N ALA A 67 12.73 5.17 -17.31
CA ALA A 67 13.95 4.89 -16.58
C ALA A 67 14.27 6.06 -15.65
N MET A 68 14.33 5.79 -14.35
CA MET A 68 14.75 6.74 -13.33
C MET A 68 16.25 6.57 -13.03
N ILE A 69 17.05 7.48 -13.57
CA ILE A 69 18.51 7.40 -13.58
C ILE A 69 19.08 8.29 -12.47
N PRO A 70 19.83 7.73 -11.49
CA PRO A 70 20.44 8.51 -10.43
C PRO A 70 21.60 9.38 -10.94
N VAL A 71 21.60 10.65 -10.56
CA VAL A 71 22.70 11.59 -10.85
C VAL A 71 23.63 11.65 -9.65
N THR A 72 24.80 11.02 -9.77
CA THR A 72 25.87 11.09 -8.74
C THR A 72 27.06 11.83 -9.32
N PHE A 73 27.30 13.06 -8.84
CA PHE A 73 28.35 13.89 -9.40
C PHE A 73 29.75 13.40 -9.03
N SER A 74 30.68 13.60 -9.95
CA SER A 74 32.11 13.48 -9.75
C SER A 74 32.79 14.84 -9.94
N GLN A 75 33.87 15.11 -9.22
CA GLN A 75 34.58 16.37 -9.36
C GLN A 75 35.38 16.38 -10.67
N ALA A 76 35.17 17.40 -11.50
CA ALA A 76 35.90 17.65 -12.73
C ALA A 76 37.21 18.43 -12.46
N ALA A 77 38.11 18.42 -13.44
CA ALA A 77 39.44 19.05 -13.33
C ALA A 77 39.40 20.58 -13.15
N ASP A 78 38.32 21.24 -13.59
CA ASP A 78 38.10 22.68 -13.42
C ASP A 78 37.46 23.04 -12.07
N GLY A 79 37.29 22.04 -11.18
CA GLY A 79 36.65 22.19 -9.87
C GLY A 79 35.13 22.16 -9.90
N SER A 80 34.50 22.10 -11.08
CA SER A 80 33.05 21.87 -11.20
C SER A 80 32.69 20.41 -10.91
N TRP A 81 31.41 20.14 -10.74
CA TRP A 81 30.88 18.80 -10.53
C TRP A 81 30.13 18.35 -11.77
N GLN A 82 30.47 17.17 -12.27
CA GLN A 82 29.94 16.62 -13.52
C GLN A 82 29.42 15.18 -13.31
N TRP A 83 28.27 14.92 -13.92
CA TRP A 83 27.76 13.59 -14.19
C TRP A 83 27.54 13.45 -15.70
N GLN A 84 27.85 12.28 -16.24
CA GLN A 84 27.65 11.98 -17.65
C GLN A 84 27.25 10.52 -17.80
N ASP A 85 26.21 10.25 -18.59
CA ASP A 85 25.79 8.90 -18.95
C ASP A 85 25.11 8.91 -20.33
N SER A 86 24.98 7.72 -20.92
CA SER A 86 24.27 7.49 -22.16
C SER A 86 22.81 7.12 -21.89
N LEU A 87 21.90 7.94 -22.41
CA LEU A 87 20.47 7.72 -22.43
C LEU A 87 20.11 6.85 -23.65
N ALA A 88 19.39 5.74 -23.42
CA ALA A 88 18.95 4.86 -24.48
C ALA A 88 17.59 5.33 -25.01
N VAL A 89 17.56 5.84 -26.25
CA VAL A 89 16.33 6.31 -26.90
C VAL A 89 15.89 5.28 -27.93
N ASP A 90 14.79 4.58 -27.61
CA ASP A 90 14.19 3.55 -28.45
C ASP A 90 12.96 4.03 -29.24
N SER A 91 12.50 5.27 -29.02
CA SER A 91 11.37 5.85 -29.76
C SER A 91 11.80 6.64 -31.01
N ARG A 92 10.91 6.73 -31.99
CA ARG A 92 10.99 7.63 -33.15
C ARG A 92 9.95 8.74 -33.13
N SER A 93 9.02 8.72 -32.19
CA SER A 93 7.91 9.67 -32.12
C SER A 93 8.17 10.73 -31.06
N GLU A 94 8.55 10.32 -29.85
CA GLU A 94 8.80 11.24 -28.74
C GLU A 94 9.77 10.65 -27.71
N MET A 95 10.65 11.51 -27.19
CA MET A 95 11.38 11.26 -25.94
C MET A 95 11.16 12.43 -24.98
N SER A 96 11.06 12.14 -23.69
CA SER A 96 11.00 13.13 -22.63
C SER A 96 12.06 12.85 -21.57
N VAL A 97 12.73 13.91 -21.12
CA VAL A 97 13.62 13.87 -19.96
C VAL A 97 13.10 14.82 -18.91
N MET A 98 12.75 14.29 -17.74
CA MET A 98 12.40 15.09 -16.57
C MET A 98 13.56 15.13 -15.58
N VAL A 99 13.81 16.30 -15.00
CA VAL A 99 14.85 16.52 -13.99
C VAL A 99 14.22 16.75 -12.64
N LEU A 100 14.62 15.90 -11.69
CA LEU A 100 14.19 15.96 -10.29
C LEU A 100 15.42 16.15 -9.40
N SER A 101 15.56 17.35 -8.82
CA SER A 101 16.57 17.62 -7.80
C SER A 101 16.17 18.82 -6.96
N PRO A 102 16.46 18.84 -5.64
CA PRO A 102 16.30 20.04 -4.83
C PRO A 102 17.17 21.20 -5.34
N ASP A 103 18.27 20.89 -6.05
CA ASP A 103 19.21 21.84 -6.62
C ASP A 103 19.09 21.97 -8.15
N ALA A 104 17.97 21.53 -8.75
CA ALA A 104 17.80 21.50 -10.21
C ALA A 104 18.06 22.85 -10.89
N ALA A 105 17.74 23.97 -10.23
CA ALA A 105 17.98 25.32 -10.73
C ALA A 105 19.48 25.64 -10.93
N ASN A 106 20.38 24.91 -10.26
CA ASN A 106 21.83 25.08 -10.37
C ASN A 106 22.46 24.13 -11.42
N TRP A 107 21.66 23.25 -12.03
CA TRP A 107 22.15 22.24 -12.96
C TRP A 107 22.19 22.78 -14.39
N GLN A 108 23.30 22.51 -15.08
CA GLN A 108 23.48 22.77 -16.50
C GLN A 108 23.38 21.44 -17.26
N LEU A 109 22.32 21.31 -18.06
CA LEU A 109 21.97 20.11 -18.80
C LEU A 109 22.37 20.29 -20.27
N ALA A 110 23.15 19.34 -20.79
CA ALA A 110 23.48 19.25 -22.20
C ALA A 110 23.18 17.83 -22.70
N LEU A 111 22.43 17.75 -23.79
CA LEU A 111 22.02 16.51 -24.43
C LEU A 111 22.59 16.48 -25.85
N GLU A 112 23.31 15.42 -26.23
CA GLU A 112 23.90 15.26 -27.56
C GLU A 112 23.28 14.06 -28.28
N SER A 113 22.81 14.29 -29.52
CA SER A 113 22.20 13.26 -30.37
C SER A 113 23.23 12.27 -30.91
N PRO A 114 22.78 11.09 -31.39
CA PRO A 114 23.64 10.16 -32.13
C PRO A 114 24.37 10.79 -33.33
N THR A 115 23.78 11.80 -33.96
CA THR A 115 24.41 12.57 -35.06
C THR A 115 25.32 13.72 -34.61
N GLY A 116 25.48 13.94 -33.30
CA GLY A 116 26.35 14.97 -32.72
C GLY A 116 25.69 16.33 -32.54
N GLN A 117 24.36 16.43 -32.64
CA GLN A 117 23.63 17.67 -32.36
C GLN A 117 23.52 17.88 -30.84
N THR A 118 24.12 18.96 -30.33
CA THR A 118 24.03 19.33 -28.91
C THR A 118 22.87 20.28 -28.63
N MET A 119 22.05 19.95 -27.63
CA MET A 119 20.97 20.76 -27.07
C MET A 119 21.28 21.14 -25.61
N ARG A 120 21.07 22.40 -25.22
CA ARG A 120 21.28 22.86 -23.83
C ARG A 120 19.94 23.16 -23.17
N LEU A 121 19.51 22.32 -22.24
CA LEU A 121 18.13 22.28 -21.75
C LEU A 121 17.84 23.29 -20.62
N SER A 122 18.77 23.54 -19.71
CA SER A 122 18.52 24.34 -18.48
C SER A 122 19.10 25.77 -18.48
N GLN A 123 19.17 26.44 -19.64
CA GLN A 123 19.74 27.79 -19.75
C GLN A 123 18.71 28.92 -19.94
N GLY A 124 17.41 28.66 -19.70
CA GLY A 124 16.35 29.67 -19.89
C GLY A 124 16.23 30.15 -21.35
N ARG A 125 16.72 29.36 -22.29
CA ARG A 125 16.68 29.63 -23.73
C ARG A 125 15.83 28.57 -24.39
N GLU A 126 14.86 28.97 -25.19
CA GLU A 126 14.16 28.06 -26.08
C GLU A 126 15.18 27.33 -26.97
N GLN A 127 15.12 26.00 -26.97
CA GLN A 127 15.91 25.16 -27.84
C GLN A 127 15.04 24.71 -29.01
N ALA A 128 15.55 24.89 -30.22
CA ALA A 128 14.84 24.43 -31.41
C ALA A 128 14.62 22.91 -31.34
N GLY A 129 13.36 22.48 -31.48
CA GLY A 129 12.99 21.06 -31.41
C GLY A 129 12.76 20.51 -30.00
N VAL A 130 12.90 21.34 -28.96
CA VAL A 130 12.64 20.94 -27.57
C VAL A 130 11.50 21.77 -26.99
N VAL A 131 10.53 21.11 -26.38
CA VAL A 131 9.49 21.76 -25.58
C VAL A 131 9.81 21.59 -24.11
N GLN A 132 10.02 22.71 -23.40
CA GLN A 132 10.16 22.72 -21.95
C GLN A 132 8.80 22.91 -21.27
N ARG A 133 8.54 22.13 -20.23
CA ARG A 133 7.40 22.30 -19.32
C ARG A 133 7.88 22.12 -17.89
N THR A 134 7.16 22.71 -16.94
CA THR A 134 7.35 22.38 -15.52
C THR A 134 6.21 21.45 -15.09
N GLY A 135 6.54 20.37 -14.42
CA GLY A 135 5.61 19.40 -13.86
C GLY A 135 5.90 19.13 -12.38
N GLN A 136 5.05 18.34 -11.72
CA GLN A 136 5.20 17.98 -10.31
C GLN A 136 4.95 16.49 -10.11
N ILE A 137 5.85 15.74 -9.48
CA ILE A 137 5.61 14.32 -9.14
C ILE A 137 5.18 14.23 -7.69
N GLY A 138 4.06 13.59 -7.39
CA GLY A 138 3.55 13.61 -6.03
C GLY A 138 2.39 12.66 -5.76
N LEU A 139 2.19 12.37 -4.48
CA LEU A 139 1.00 11.75 -3.93
C LEU A 139 0.39 12.75 -2.96
N GLU A 140 -0.88 13.07 -3.19
CA GLU A 140 -1.61 14.02 -2.36
C GLU A 140 -0.91 15.40 -2.35
N GLN A 141 -0.61 15.95 -1.17
CA GLN A 141 -0.06 17.30 -1.02
C GLN A 141 1.48 17.29 -1.02
N GLN A 142 2.09 16.11 -1.17
CA GLN A 142 3.53 15.98 -1.38
C GLN A 142 3.82 15.99 -2.86
N SER A 143 4.54 17.00 -3.33
CA SER A 143 4.93 17.07 -4.72
C SER A 143 6.35 17.63 -4.92
N PHE A 144 7.04 17.08 -5.91
CA PHE A 144 8.38 17.45 -6.32
C PHE A 144 8.30 18.11 -7.69
N SER A 145 8.54 19.42 -7.74
CA SER A 145 8.62 20.14 -9.00
C SER A 145 9.84 19.70 -9.80
N GLY A 146 9.66 19.55 -11.11
CA GLY A 146 10.75 19.27 -12.04
C GLY A 146 10.48 19.83 -13.42
N ASP A 147 11.56 20.14 -14.12
CA ASP A 147 11.49 20.56 -15.52
C ASP A 147 11.53 19.34 -16.43
N ILE A 148 10.71 19.38 -17.47
CA ILE A 148 10.48 18.32 -18.43
C ILE A 148 10.82 18.85 -19.81
N TYR A 149 11.69 18.13 -20.50
CA TYR A 149 12.16 18.46 -21.83
C TYR A 149 11.71 17.39 -22.80
N THR A 150 10.82 17.74 -23.71
CA THR A 150 10.28 16.82 -24.74
C THR A 150 10.90 17.11 -26.09
N VAL A 151 11.43 16.08 -26.74
CA VAL A 151 11.96 16.13 -28.12
C VAL A 151 11.04 15.32 -29.02
N ALA A 152 10.43 16.01 -29.98
CA ALA A 152 9.59 15.37 -30.99
C ALA A 152 10.45 14.75 -32.10
N ARG A 153 10.11 13.52 -32.49
CA ARG A 153 10.81 12.73 -33.52
C ARG A 153 12.32 12.60 -33.25
N PRO A 154 12.72 12.06 -32.10
CA PRO A 154 14.14 11.88 -31.79
C PRO A 154 14.78 10.84 -32.70
N GLU A 155 16.09 10.96 -32.88
CA GLU A 155 16.90 9.89 -33.45
C GLU A 155 16.97 8.72 -32.46
N GLN A 156 16.67 7.50 -32.91
CA GLN A 156 16.91 6.30 -32.12
C GLN A 156 18.42 6.12 -31.90
N GLY A 157 18.82 5.74 -30.69
CA GLY A 157 20.21 5.44 -30.37
C GLY A 157 20.65 5.91 -28.98
N ALA A 158 21.96 5.94 -28.82
CA ALA A 158 22.63 6.38 -27.60
C ALA A 158 22.78 7.91 -27.62
N TRP A 159 22.04 8.59 -26.75
CA TRP A 159 22.16 10.02 -26.53
C TRP A 159 23.08 10.29 -25.35
N GLN A 160 23.99 11.26 -25.45
CA GLN A 160 24.87 11.59 -24.32
C GLN A 160 24.26 12.71 -23.50
N MET A 161 23.99 12.45 -22.22
CA MET A 161 23.56 13.47 -21.27
C MET A 161 24.74 13.87 -20.40
N THR A 162 24.97 15.17 -20.30
CA THR A 162 25.91 15.77 -19.36
C THR A 162 25.16 16.71 -18.43
N VAL A 163 25.32 16.49 -17.13
CA VAL A 163 24.82 17.36 -16.07
C VAL A 163 26.02 17.99 -15.38
N ARG A 164 26.06 19.31 -15.28
CA ARG A 164 27.11 20.04 -14.56
C ARG A 164 26.52 20.95 -13.50
N THR A 165 27.23 21.10 -12.39
CA THR A 165 26.90 22.08 -11.36
C THR A 165 28.16 22.68 -10.78
N ALA A 166 28.11 23.97 -10.42
CA ALA A 166 29.16 24.62 -9.66
C ALA A 166 29.02 24.41 -8.14
N VAL A 167 27.84 23.95 -7.71
CA VAL A 167 27.54 23.69 -6.29
C VAL A 167 28.05 22.30 -5.94
N ALA A 168 28.83 22.21 -4.87
CA ALA A 168 29.28 20.91 -4.37
C ALA A 168 28.07 20.10 -3.85
N PRO A 169 27.93 18.83 -4.27
CA PRO A 169 26.84 17.98 -3.79
C PRO A 169 26.96 17.79 -2.27
N SER A 170 25.82 17.79 -1.59
CA SER A 170 25.73 17.65 -0.13
C SER A 170 26.26 16.31 0.38
N THR A 171 26.22 15.26 -0.45
CA THR A 171 26.79 13.94 -0.14
C THR A 171 27.54 13.39 -1.37
N SER A 172 28.66 12.70 -1.16
CA SER A 172 29.46 12.11 -2.25
C SER A 172 28.97 10.74 -2.70
N ASN A 173 28.12 10.07 -1.91
CA ASN A 173 27.72 8.67 -2.12
C ASN A 173 26.21 8.46 -2.35
N ALA A 174 25.38 9.51 -2.24
CA ALA A 174 23.96 9.45 -2.59
C ALA A 174 23.68 10.27 -3.86
N PRO A 175 22.63 9.94 -4.63
CA PRO A 175 22.27 10.73 -5.79
C PRO A 175 21.89 12.16 -5.37
N SER A 176 22.34 13.16 -6.13
CA SER A 176 21.94 14.57 -5.95
C SER A 176 20.59 14.88 -6.63
N GLY A 177 20.01 13.89 -7.31
CA GLY A 177 18.73 13.94 -7.99
C GLY A 177 18.59 12.80 -8.99
N TYR A 178 17.53 12.82 -9.78
CA TYR A 178 17.22 11.83 -10.80
C TYR A 178 16.89 12.48 -12.14
N LEU A 179 17.23 11.77 -13.22
CA LEU A 179 16.68 12.01 -14.55
C LEU A 179 15.66 10.91 -14.85
N LEU A 180 14.45 11.28 -15.21
CA LEU A 180 13.46 10.32 -15.72
C LEU A 180 13.48 10.40 -17.24
N LEU A 181 13.85 9.30 -17.89
CA LEU A 181 13.79 9.13 -19.33
C LEU A 181 12.51 8.37 -19.68
N SER A 182 11.66 8.98 -20.51
CA SER A 182 10.49 8.34 -21.10
C SER A 182 10.64 8.32 -22.60
N ASN A 183 10.32 7.18 -23.21
CA ASN A 183 10.31 6.98 -24.64
C ASN A 183 8.94 6.42 -25.03
N GLU A 184 8.33 6.93 -26.09
CA GLU A 184 7.13 6.34 -26.65
C GLU A 184 7.49 5.06 -27.42
N SER A 185 7.52 3.93 -26.69
CA SER A 185 7.93 2.61 -27.17
C SER A 185 7.02 1.54 -26.57
N PRO A 186 6.68 0.49 -27.35
CA PRO A 186 5.86 -0.61 -26.83
C PRO A 186 6.63 -1.48 -25.82
N TYR A 187 7.97 -1.43 -25.81
CA TYR A 187 8.75 -2.27 -24.90
C TYR A 187 8.87 -1.62 -23.53
N GLN A 188 8.35 -2.33 -22.54
CA GLN A 188 8.29 -1.93 -21.14
C GLN A 188 8.93 -3.01 -20.26
N ILE A 189 9.12 -2.71 -18.98
CA ILE A 189 9.60 -3.67 -17.99
C ILE A 189 8.47 -3.99 -17.00
N TYR A 190 8.37 -5.26 -16.63
CA TYR A 190 7.58 -5.73 -15.52
C TYR A 190 8.50 -6.33 -14.47
N ALA A 191 8.26 -6.03 -13.19
CA ALA A 191 9.04 -6.59 -12.10
C ALA A 191 8.17 -6.86 -10.87
N HIS A 192 8.48 -7.92 -10.13
CA HIS A 192 7.73 -8.32 -8.94
C HIS A 192 8.62 -9.05 -7.92
N LEU A 193 8.12 -9.16 -6.68
CA LEU A 193 8.71 -10.02 -5.67
C LEU A 193 8.53 -11.50 -6.06
N SER A 194 9.47 -12.37 -5.68
CA SER A 194 9.33 -13.82 -5.94
C SER A 194 8.40 -14.52 -4.94
N SER A 195 8.26 -13.97 -3.74
CA SER A 195 7.43 -14.52 -2.64
C SER A 195 7.14 -13.45 -1.60
N TYR A 196 6.11 -13.66 -0.77
CA TYR A 196 5.83 -12.82 0.40
C TYR A 196 6.46 -13.32 1.70
N ASN A 197 7.40 -14.28 1.65
CA ASN A 197 8.17 -14.69 2.83
C ASN A 197 9.28 -13.67 3.12
N LEU A 198 8.89 -12.45 3.46
CA LEU A 198 9.78 -11.29 3.59
C LEU A 198 10.34 -11.21 5.02
N TRP A 199 11.18 -12.18 5.38
CA TRP A 199 11.75 -12.29 6.73
C TRP A 199 13.23 -12.04 6.78
N THR A 200 13.72 -11.56 7.92
CA THR A 200 15.15 -11.54 8.21
C THR A 200 15.74 -12.95 8.09
N ASN A 201 16.92 -13.05 7.47
CA ASN A 201 17.63 -14.31 7.20
C ASN A 201 16.95 -15.28 6.22
N ASN A 202 15.75 -14.96 5.72
CA ASN A 202 15.17 -15.70 4.60
C ASN A 202 15.70 -15.15 3.27
N GLN A 203 15.66 -15.96 2.22
CA GLN A 203 16.04 -15.51 0.88
C GLN A 203 14.83 -14.82 0.20
N ILE A 204 15.02 -13.58 -0.24
CA ILE A 204 14.02 -12.79 -0.95
C ILE A 204 14.48 -12.61 -2.38
N GLY A 205 13.62 -12.94 -3.34
CA GLY A 205 13.88 -12.74 -4.76
C GLY A 205 13.11 -11.55 -5.33
N LEU A 206 13.71 -10.86 -6.30
CA LEU A 206 13.01 -10.00 -7.24
C LEU A 206 13.23 -10.55 -8.64
N VAL A 207 12.14 -10.54 -9.40
CA VAL A 207 12.07 -11.04 -10.78
C VAL A 207 11.69 -9.88 -11.68
N ALA A 208 12.30 -9.79 -12.85
CA ALA A 208 11.99 -8.76 -13.84
C ALA A 208 12.17 -9.25 -15.27
N TYR A 209 11.36 -8.73 -16.18
CA TYR A 209 11.45 -9.05 -17.60
C TYR A 209 10.90 -7.90 -18.46
N ALA A 210 11.30 -7.89 -19.73
CA ALA A 210 10.75 -6.97 -20.71
C ALA A 210 9.46 -7.57 -21.30
N TYR A 211 8.52 -6.74 -21.72
CA TYR A 211 7.32 -7.18 -22.43
C TYR A 211 6.91 -6.18 -23.51
N ASP A 212 6.07 -6.63 -24.44
CA ASP A 212 5.44 -5.79 -25.47
C ASP A 212 4.07 -5.32 -24.99
N ALA A 213 3.97 -4.03 -24.63
CA ALA A 213 2.74 -3.42 -24.15
C ALA A 213 1.62 -3.38 -25.21
N ALA A 214 1.92 -3.54 -26.50
CA ALA A 214 0.89 -3.67 -27.52
C ALA A 214 0.14 -5.02 -27.44
N GLN A 215 0.70 -5.99 -26.71
CA GLN A 215 0.11 -7.32 -26.48
C GLN A 215 -0.39 -7.49 -25.04
N ASP A 216 -0.12 -6.53 -24.16
CA ASP A 216 -0.58 -6.57 -22.77
C ASP A 216 -2.04 -6.12 -22.68
N SER A 217 -2.85 -6.90 -21.98
CA SER A 217 -4.24 -6.53 -21.67
C SER A 217 -4.34 -5.62 -20.44
N GLY A 218 -3.27 -5.55 -19.64
CA GLY A 218 -3.21 -4.84 -18.36
C GLY A 218 -3.94 -5.53 -17.20
N ALA A 219 -4.64 -6.65 -17.46
CA ALA A 219 -5.46 -7.34 -16.46
C ALA A 219 -4.72 -8.42 -15.65
N SER A 220 -3.58 -8.90 -16.15
CA SER A 220 -2.74 -9.93 -15.55
C SER A 220 -1.27 -9.63 -15.80
N ALA A 221 -0.37 -10.38 -15.19
CA ALA A 221 1.05 -10.35 -15.50
C ALA A 221 1.27 -10.43 -17.03
N PRO A 222 2.08 -9.52 -17.62
CA PRO A 222 2.36 -9.56 -19.04
C PRO A 222 3.25 -10.76 -19.38
N THR A 223 3.23 -11.20 -20.64
CA THR A 223 4.13 -12.26 -21.12
C THR A 223 5.52 -11.71 -21.39
N ALA A 224 6.56 -12.41 -20.92
CA ALA A 224 7.95 -12.02 -21.14
C ALA A 224 8.34 -12.05 -22.62
N ALA A 225 9.02 -11.00 -23.07
CA ALA A 225 9.64 -10.91 -24.38
C ALA A 225 11.10 -11.39 -24.29
N THR A 226 11.40 -12.47 -25.01
CA THR A 226 12.76 -13.03 -25.08
C THR A 226 13.71 -12.15 -25.89
N ASN A 227 15.01 -12.30 -25.66
CA ASN A 227 16.07 -11.64 -26.42
C ASN A 227 16.08 -10.10 -26.41
N ILE A 228 15.30 -9.45 -25.55
CA ILE A 228 15.32 -7.99 -25.36
C ILE A 228 16.43 -7.58 -24.38
N ILE A 229 16.48 -8.24 -23.22
CA ILE A 229 17.40 -7.89 -22.15
C ILE A 229 18.80 -8.41 -22.47
N ARG A 230 19.82 -7.59 -22.19
CA ARG A 230 21.24 -7.95 -22.29
C ARG A 230 21.94 -7.88 -20.94
N HIS A 231 21.49 -6.98 -20.08
CA HIS A 231 22.00 -6.81 -18.74
C HIS A 231 20.87 -6.33 -17.82
N ALA A 232 20.72 -7.00 -16.69
CA ALA A 232 19.81 -6.59 -15.63
C ALA A 232 20.57 -6.54 -14.29
N GLN A 233 20.31 -5.50 -13.52
CA GLN A 233 20.89 -5.31 -12.20
C GLN A 233 19.82 -4.80 -11.25
N MET A 234 19.99 -5.13 -9.97
CA MET A 234 19.15 -4.66 -8.89
C MET A 234 20.00 -3.89 -7.88
N ARG A 235 19.58 -2.66 -7.55
CA ARG A 235 20.13 -1.87 -6.44
C ARG A 235 19.16 -1.93 -5.27
N ILE A 236 19.62 -2.40 -4.12
CA ILE A 236 18.84 -2.48 -2.88
C ILE A 236 19.39 -1.46 -1.88
N ILE A 237 18.51 -0.74 -1.19
CA ILE A 237 18.82 0.10 -0.04
C ILE A 237 18.15 -0.52 1.18
N ALA A 238 18.97 -0.90 2.17
CA ALA A 238 18.51 -1.46 3.42
C ALA A 238 17.97 -0.37 4.38
N PRO A 239 17.23 -0.74 5.44
CA PRO A 239 16.67 0.22 6.41
C PRO A 239 17.73 1.11 7.09
N ASP A 240 18.97 0.63 7.17
CA ASP A 240 20.11 1.37 7.72
C ASP A 240 20.83 2.26 6.68
N GLY A 241 20.27 2.38 5.47
CA GLY A 241 20.82 3.15 4.35
C GLY A 241 21.93 2.45 3.56
N ARG A 242 22.36 1.23 3.95
CA ARG A 242 23.38 0.50 3.17
C ARG A 242 22.83 0.09 1.82
N THR A 243 23.61 0.39 0.78
CA THR A 243 23.27 0.04 -0.60
C THR A 243 24.04 -1.21 -1.04
N THR A 244 23.34 -2.16 -1.67
CA THR A 244 23.93 -3.35 -2.32
C THR A 244 23.50 -3.39 -3.79
N ARG A 245 24.38 -3.86 -4.67
CA ARG A 245 24.07 -4.10 -6.08
C ARG A 245 24.22 -5.58 -6.41
N LEU A 246 23.21 -6.15 -7.04
CA LEU A 246 23.17 -7.55 -7.46
C LEU A 246 22.95 -7.60 -8.97
N ILE A 247 23.65 -8.51 -9.64
CA ILE A 247 23.37 -8.86 -11.03
C ILE A 247 22.15 -9.77 -11.03
N MET A 248 21.25 -9.57 -11.99
CA MET A 248 20.12 -10.47 -12.22
C MET A 248 20.43 -11.41 -13.39
N PHE A 249 19.99 -12.65 -13.29
CA PHE A 249 20.30 -13.73 -14.24
C PHE A 249 19.04 -14.38 -14.78
N ASP A 250 19.11 -14.81 -16.04
CA ASP A 250 18.15 -15.69 -16.72
C ASP A 250 18.87 -17.03 -16.94
N ASP A 251 19.08 -17.76 -15.84
CA ASP A 251 19.88 -18.98 -15.76
C ASP A 251 19.12 -20.20 -15.21
N GLY A 252 17.80 -20.06 -15.02
CA GLY A 252 16.96 -21.07 -14.37
C GLY A 252 17.32 -21.25 -12.89
N ARG A 253 17.95 -20.25 -12.30
CA ARG A 253 18.35 -20.15 -10.90
C ARG A 253 18.03 -18.72 -10.44
N HIS A 254 18.28 -18.40 -9.18
CA HIS A 254 17.99 -17.05 -8.67
C HIS A 254 16.50 -16.64 -8.67
N GLY A 255 15.60 -17.62 -8.83
CA GLY A 255 14.15 -17.41 -8.74
C GLY A 255 13.50 -16.90 -10.03
N ASP A 256 14.18 -17.02 -11.17
CA ASP A 256 13.76 -16.55 -12.49
C ASP A 256 12.83 -17.51 -13.25
N GLY A 257 12.90 -18.82 -13.00
CA GLY A 257 12.08 -19.81 -13.69
C GLY A 257 12.91 -20.73 -14.57
N ALA A 258 12.64 -20.75 -15.88
CA ALA A 258 13.41 -21.55 -16.83
C ALA A 258 14.60 -20.72 -17.35
N ALA A 259 15.68 -21.37 -17.76
CA ALA A 259 16.83 -20.67 -18.33
C ALA A 259 16.53 -20.20 -19.77
N ASP A 260 17.07 -19.04 -20.12
CA ASP A 260 16.98 -18.37 -21.43
C ASP A 260 15.53 -18.06 -21.87
N ASP A 261 14.62 -17.82 -20.92
CA ASP A 261 13.21 -17.51 -21.19
C ASP A 261 12.86 -16.01 -21.18
N GLY A 262 13.87 -15.16 -20.96
CA GLY A 262 13.75 -13.71 -20.91
C GLY A 262 13.37 -13.17 -19.53
N VAL A 263 13.24 -14.03 -18.51
CA VAL A 263 12.95 -13.66 -17.14
C VAL A 263 14.24 -13.63 -16.32
N PHE A 264 14.48 -12.52 -15.61
CA PHE A 264 15.70 -12.31 -14.85
C PHE A 264 15.40 -12.27 -13.35
N GLY A 265 16.16 -13.02 -12.56
CA GLY A 265 16.01 -13.11 -11.11
C GLY A 265 17.28 -12.69 -10.37
N ALA A 266 17.10 -12.12 -9.18
CA ALA A 266 18.18 -11.96 -8.20
C ALA A 266 17.66 -12.21 -6.79
N LEU A 267 18.55 -12.75 -5.95
CA LEU A 267 18.25 -13.16 -4.58
C LEU A 267 19.08 -12.35 -3.58
N MET A 268 18.45 -11.94 -2.48
CA MET A 268 19.09 -11.32 -1.34
C MET A 268 18.70 -12.00 -0.04
N THR A 269 19.53 -11.86 1.00
CA THR A 269 19.22 -12.32 2.36
C THR A 269 19.30 -11.11 3.30
N PRO A 270 18.18 -10.45 3.64
CA PRO A 270 18.18 -9.31 4.55
C PRO A 270 18.61 -9.75 5.96
N ARG A 271 19.31 -8.87 6.66
CA ARG A 271 19.78 -9.11 8.05
C ARG A 271 19.11 -8.21 9.08
N THR A 272 18.39 -7.21 8.63
CA THR A 272 17.75 -6.19 9.47
C THR A 272 16.29 -6.11 9.04
N ALA A 273 15.37 -6.14 10.00
CA ALA A 273 13.97 -5.85 9.75
C ALA A 273 13.76 -4.35 9.47
N GLY A 274 12.68 -4.02 8.78
CA GLY A 274 12.34 -2.67 8.35
C GLY A 274 12.15 -2.59 6.84
N GLN A 275 12.01 -1.36 6.35
CA GLN A 275 11.69 -1.11 4.96
C GLN A 275 12.92 -1.12 4.05
N TYR A 276 12.83 -1.91 2.98
CA TYR A 276 13.81 -1.93 1.90
C TYR A 276 13.24 -1.20 0.69
N THR A 277 14.13 -0.55 -0.05
CA THR A 277 13.83 -0.06 -1.40
C THR A 277 14.70 -0.80 -2.40
N ALA A 278 14.13 -1.16 -3.55
CA ALA A 278 14.85 -1.81 -4.64
C ALA A 278 14.56 -1.09 -5.95
N GLN A 279 15.62 -0.86 -6.73
CA GLN A 279 15.51 -0.41 -8.11
C GLN A 279 16.07 -1.49 -9.03
N VAL A 280 15.23 -1.99 -9.93
CA VAL A 280 15.69 -2.82 -11.04
C VAL A 280 16.06 -1.92 -12.19
N THR A 281 17.22 -2.17 -12.82
CA THR A 281 17.65 -1.49 -14.05
C THR A 281 17.89 -2.53 -15.13
N MET A 282 17.22 -2.36 -16.26
CA MET A 282 17.30 -3.25 -17.40
C MET A 282 17.88 -2.50 -18.59
N ARG A 283 18.96 -3.02 -19.16
CA ARG A 283 19.56 -2.55 -20.42
C ARG A 283 19.48 -3.65 -21.47
N GLY A 284 19.06 -3.27 -22.66
CA GLY A 284 18.76 -4.22 -23.71
C GLY A 284 18.71 -3.60 -25.09
N GLN A 285 18.12 -4.32 -26.03
CA GLN A 285 17.83 -3.86 -27.37
C GLN A 285 16.43 -4.30 -27.76
N THR A 286 15.69 -3.42 -28.43
CA THR A 286 14.43 -3.77 -29.09
C THR A 286 14.69 -4.71 -30.28
N PRO A 287 13.67 -5.41 -30.83
CA PRO A 287 13.86 -6.32 -31.96
C PRO A 287 14.36 -5.63 -33.24
N ASP A 288 14.11 -4.33 -33.41
CA ASP A 288 14.67 -3.50 -34.49
C ASP A 288 16.09 -2.99 -34.20
N GLY A 289 16.68 -3.35 -33.06
CA GLY A 289 18.07 -3.09 -32.69
C GLY A 289 18.30 -1.75 -31.97
N ALA A 290 17.26 -1.00 -31.63
CA ALA A 290 17.39 0.24 -30.86
C ALA A 290 17.77 -0.07 -29.40
N PRO A 291 18.63 0.73 -28.75
CA PRO A 291 19.01 0.49 -27.36
C PRO A 291 17.84 0.78 -26.41
N LEU A 292 17.65 -0.07 -25.41
CA LEU A 292 16.57 0.02 -24.43
C LEU A 292 17.13 0.22 -23.02
N LEU A 293 16.51 1.11 -22.24
CA LEU A 293 16.75 1.31 -20.81
C LEU A 293 15.41 1.51 -20.11
N ARG A 294 15.13 0.70 -19.09
CA ARG A 294 13.97 0.85 -18.20
C ARG A 294 14.36 0.60 -16.75
N THR A 295 13.60 1.17 -15.82
CA THR A 295 13.71 0.86 -14.39
C THR A 295 12.35 0.56 -13.77
N THR A 296 12.36 -0.19 -12.67
CA THR A 296 11.21 -0.28 -11.76
C THR A 296 11.67 -0.04 -10.33
N GLU A 297 10.75 0.49 -9.53
CA GLU A 297 10.97 0.97 -8.19
C GLU A 297 10.04 0.24 -7.23
N HIS A 298 10.64 -0.47 -6.28
CA HIS A 298 9.94 -1.31 -5.31
C HIS A 298 10.24 -0.81 -3.90
N ILE A 299 9.22 -0.86 -3.05
CA ILE A 299 9.40 -0.81 -1.61
C ILE A 299 8.79 -2.06 -1.03
N PHE A 300 9.44 -2.67 -0.04
CA PHE A 300 8.87 -3.80 0.66
C PHE A 300 9.41 -3.86 2.09
N PRO A 301 8.58 -4.21 3.08
CA PRO A 301 9.05 -4.47 4.42
C PRO A 301 9.74 -5.83 4.50
N VAL A 302 10.69 -5.94 5.42
CA VAL A 302 11.19 -7.22 5.93
C VAL A 302 10.90 -7.25 7.42
N VAL A 303 10.25 -8.32 7.88
CA VAL A 303 9.88 -8.47 9.30
C VAL A 303 10.73 -9.54 9.99
N GLU A 304 10.75 -9.51 11.31
CA GLU A 304 11.27 -10.63 12.08
C GLU A 304 10.20 -11.73 12.13
N GLN A 305 10.61 -12.98 11.95
CA GLN A 305 9.70 -14.11 12.13
C GLN A 305 9.58 -14.42 13.63
N THR A 306 8.63 -13.75 14.29
CA THR A 306 8.47 -13.81 15.75
C THR A 306 7.63 -14.99 16.23
N ILE A 307 6.93 -15.66 15.30
CA ILE A 307 6.06 -16.80 15.58
C ILE A 307 6.15 -17.84 14.46
N THR A 308 6.09 -19.11 14.83
CA THR A 308 6.00 -20.25 13.91
C THR A 308 4.91 -21.20 14.39
N LEU A 309 4.00 -21.58 13.49
CA LEU A 309 3.00 -22.61 13.77
C LEU A 309 3.68 -23.98 13.75
N ASN A 310 3.39 -24.80 14.75
CA ASN A 310 3.93 -26.15 14.82
C ASN A 310 3.05 -27.08 13.97
N GLU A 311 3.67 -28.01 13.25
CA GLU A 311 2.90 -29.07 12.60
C GLU A 311 2.24 -29.95 13.67
N GLU A 312 0.91 -30.01 13.64
CA GLU A 312 0.13 -30.82 14.57
C GLU A 312 -0.52 -32.01 13.88
N SER A 313 -0.53 -33.16 14.55
CA SER A 313 -1.19 -34.35 14.03
C SER A 313 -2.72 -34.23 14.05
N THR A 314 -3.29 -33.56 15.06
CA THR A 314 -4.74 -33.29 15.19
C THR A 314 -4.96 -32.29 16.34
N VAL A 315 -5.76 -31.25 16.12
CA VAL A 315 -6.27 -30.37 17.17
C VAL A 315 -7.68 -30.78 17.58
N THR A 316 -8.06 -30.56 18.84
CA THR A 316 -9.43 -30.86 19.32
C THR A 316 -10.17 -29.56 19.60
N ALA A 317 -11.36 -29.41 19.03
CA ALA A 317 -12.24 -28.28 19.31
C ALA A 317 -13.00 -28.49 20.64
N SER A 318 -13.06 -27.46 21.47
CA SER A 318 -13.87 -27.41 22.68
C SER A 318 -15.02 -26.41 22.54
N PRO A 319 -16.17 -26.64 23.19
CA PRO A 319 -17.24 -25.65 23.20
C PRO A 319 -16.92 -24.49 24.16
N ASP A 320 -17.20 -23.27 23.75
CA ASP A 320 -17.04 -22.06 24.59
C ASP A 320 -18.26 -21.78 25.50
N GLY A 321 -19.38 -22.47 25.23
CA GLY A 321 -20.67 -22.27 25.91
C GLY A 321 -21.61 -21.26 25.23
N LEU A 322 -21.20 -20.67 24.11
CA LEU A 322 -21.91 -19.63 23.33
C LEU A 322 -22.06 -20.04 21.85
N ASN A 323 -22.24 -21.33 21.59
CA ASN A 323 -22.32 -21.96 20.26
C ASN A 323 -21.04 -21.85 19.43
N ARG A 324 -19.87 -21.58 20.04
CA ARG A 324 -18.60 -21.56 19.31
C ARG A 324 -17.71 -22.74 19.66
N LEU A 325 -16.78 -22.96 18.74
CA LEU A 325 -15.74 -23.95 18.78
C LEU A 325 -14.42 -23.22 19.00
N ASP A 326 -13.84 -23.42 20.17
CA ASP A 326 -12.50 -22.97 20.49
C ASP A 326 -11.49 -24.04 20.07
N ILE A 327 -10.53 -23.63 19.26
CA ILE A 327 -9.40 -24.42 18.81
C ILE A 327 -8.15 -23.63 19.20
N ASN A 328 -7.10 -24.32 19.64
CA ASN A 328 -5.83 -23.70 19.93
C ASN A 328 -4.75 -24.35 19.08
N LEU A 329 -4.05 -23.54 18.29
CA LEU A 329 -2.97 -24.00 17.42
C LEU A 329 -1.64 -23.85 18.15
N ALA A 330 -0.89 -24.94 18.29
CA ALA A 330 0.44 -24.87 18.88
C ALA A 330 1.34 -23.98 18.03
N ALA A 331 2.00 -23.04 18.70
CA ALA A 331 2.95 -22.14 18.08
C ALA A 331 4.16 -21.94 18.99
N THR A 332 5.29 -21.65 18.37
CA THR A 332 6.52 -21.26 19.06
C THR A 332 6.73 -19.77 18.84
N THR A 333 6.94 -19.00 19.90
CA THR A 333 7.20 -17.55 19.84
C THR A 333 8.63 -17.23 20.31
N THR A 334 9.21 -16.16 19.78
CA THR A 334 10.56 -15.69 20.16
C THR A 334 10.56 -14.59 21.23
N GLY A 335 9.44 -14.40 21.94
CA GLY A 335 9.24 -13.36 22.96
C GLY A 335 7.77 -13.20 23.34
N ASP A 336 7.42 -12.05 23.93
CA ASP A 336 6.02 -11.66 24.11
C ASP A 336 5.35 -11.54 22.74
N ALA A 337 4.23 -12.25 22.57
CA ALA A 337 3.58 -12.33 21.27
C ALA A 337 2.77 -11.07 20.99
N ALA A 338 3.19 -10.30 19.98
CA ALA A 338 2.37 -9.22 19.44
C ALA A 338 1.07 -9.80 18.84
N PRO A 339 0.00 -8.99 18.77
CA PRO A 339 -1.17 -9.36 17.98
C PRO A 339 -0.77 -9.68 16.54
N VAL A 340 -1.41 -10.70 15.97
CA VAL A 340 -1.24 -11.14 14.58
C VAL A 340 -2.59 -11.20 13.90
N GLN A 341 -2.59 -11.06 12.59
CA GLN A 341 -3.77 -11.31 11.78
C GLN A 341 -3.84 -12.81 11.44
N LEU A 342 -4.89 -13.49 11.89
CA LEU A 342 -5.17 -14.88 11.59
C LEU A 342 -6.02 -15.01 10.32
N TYR A 343 -5.78 -16.07 9.56
CA TYR A 343 -6.72 -16.62 8.60
C TYR A 343 -6.67 -18.16 8.64
N ALA A 344 -7.82 -18.81 8.62
CA ALA A 344 -7.94 -20.27 8.51
C ALA A 344 -9.27 -20.65 7.85
N GLU A 345 -9.26 -21.69 7.02
CA GLU A 345 -10.47 -22.25 6.40
C GLU A 345 -10.89 -23.51 7.12
N LEU A 346 -12.13 -23.58 7.62
CA LEU A 346 -12.69 -24.83 8.12
C LEU A 346 -13.33 -25.61 6.98
N TRP A 347 -12.89 -26.86 6.81
CA TRP A 347 -13.41 -27.81 5.83
C TRP A 347 -14.03 -29.02 6.53
N GLY A 348 -15.07 -29.59 5.92
CA GLY A 348 -15.73 -30.82 6.35
C GLY A 348 -16.25 -31.63 5.16
N THR A 349 -16.97 -32.72 5.39
CA THR A 349 -17.53 -33.54 4.31
C THR A 349 -19.02 -33.32 4.07
N ASP A 350 -19.41 -33.27 2.80
CA ASP A 350 -20.80 -33.28 2.36
C ASP A 350 -21.46 -34.67 2.51
N ALA A 351 -22.73 -34.78 2.11
CA ALA A 351 -23.47 -36.05 2.16
C ALA A 351 -22.93 -37.14 1.21
N ALA A 352 -22.12 -36.77 0.21
CA ALA A 352 -21.43 -37.70 -0.68
C ALA A 352 -20.04 -38.09 -0.17
N GLY A 353 -19.60 -37.53 0.97
CA GLY A 353 -18.28 -37.74 1.55
C GLY A 353 -17.17 -36.92 0.88
N GLN A 354 -17.51 -35.89 0.10
CA GLN A 354 -16.53 -35.00 -0.53
C GLN A 354 -16.20 -33.83 0.41
N MET A 355 -14.91 -33.48 0.49
CA MET A 355 -14.47 -32.32 1.27
C MET A 355 -14.99 -31.03 0.65
N MET A 356 -15.59 -30.17 1.48
CA MET A 356 -16.12 -28.86 1.09
C MET A 356 -15.78 -27.79 2.15
N PRO A 357 -15.62 -26.52 1.74
CA PRO A 357 -15.39 -25.44 2.69
C PRO A 357 -16.68 -25.15 3.46
N VAL A 358 -16.56 -25.07 4.77
CA VAL A 358 -17.67 -24.73 5.68
C VAL A 358 -17.73 -23.21 5.87
N THR A 359 -16.60 -22.64 6.30
CA THR A 359 -16.42 -21.22 6.58
C THR A 359 -14.93 -20.92 6.55
N TRP A 360 -14.56 -19.65 6.45
CA TRP A 360 -13.23 -19.20 6.84
C TRP A 360 -13.35 -18.25 8.03
N VAL A 361 -12.34 -18.26 8.89
CA VAL A 361 -12.23 -17.41 10.07
C VAL A 361 -10.90 -16.66 10.06
N GLY A 362 -10.88 -15.52 10.75
CA GLY A 362 -9.71 -14.67 10.88
C GLY A 362 -9.94 -13.53 11.85
N GLY A 363 -9.18 -12.45 11.67
CA GLY A 363 -9.19 -11.29 12.55
C GLY A 363 -7.89 -11.14 13.33
N LEU A 364 -7.88 -10.20 14.27
CA LEU A 364 -6.69 -9.91 15.08
C LEU A 364 -6.71 -10.74 16.36
N VAL A 365 -5.71 -11.61 16.52
CA VAL A 365 -5.57 -12.52 17.66
C VAL A 365 -4.24 -12.27 18.37
N THR A 366 -4.24 -12.35 19.69
CA THR A 366 -3.00 -12.31 20.49
C THR A 366 -2.61 -13.74 20.85
N PRO A 367 -1.46 -14.24 20.39
CA PRO A 367 -0.99 -15.56 20.80
C PRO A 367 -0.78 -15.63 22.31
N THR A 368 -1.03 -16.80 22.88
CA THR A 368 -0.93 -17.06 24.32
C THR A 368 0.15 -18.10 24.60
N ALA A 369 0.44 -18.36 25.89
CA ALA A 369 1.33 -19.45 26.28
C ALA A 369 0.85 -20.83 25.81
N ASP A 370 -0.46 -20.99 25.63
CA ASP A 370 -1.07 -22.25 25.21
C ASP A 370 -1.11 -22.41 23.68
N GLY A 371 -0.82 -21.35 22.92
CA GLY A 371 -0.89 -21.34 21.45
C GLY A 371 -1.66 -20.15 20.89
N VAL A 372 -2.04 -20.26 19.61
CA VAL A 372 -2.86 -19.27 18.90
C VAL A 372 -4.33 -19.67 18.96
N PRO A 373 -5.19 -18.87 19.64
CA PRO A 373 -6.60 -19.16 19.74
C PRO A 373 -7.31 -18.92 18.41
N VAL A 374 -8.17 -19.86 18.03
CA VAL A 374 -9.05 -19.82 16.87
C VAL A 374 -10.46 -20.13 17.35
N SER A 375 -11.37 -19.17 17.21
CA SER A 375 -12.78 -19.35 17.54
C SER A 375 -13.60 -19.45 16.26
N ILE A 376 -14.55 -20.39 16.20
CA ILE A 376 -15.43 -20.62 15.05
C ILE A 376 -16.87 -20.72 15.53
N ASP A 377 -17.77 -19.95 14.93
CA ASP A 377 -19.20 -20.10 15.20
C ASP A 377 -19.69 -21.47 14.68
N GLY A 378 -20.17 -22.31 15.57
CA GLY A 378 -20.56 -23.67 15.23
C GLY A 378 -21.71 -23.71 14.21
N ARG A 379 -22.57 -22.68 14.15
CA ARG A 379 -23.72 -22.63 13.24
C ARG A 379 -23.31 -22.74 11.77
N TRP A 380 -22.06 -22.39 11.43
CA TRP A 380 -21.49 -22.62 10.10
C TRP A 380 -21.52 -24.11 9.70
N LEU A 381 -21.25 -25.04 10.62
CA LEU A 381 -21.33 -26.49 10.36
C LEU A 381 -22.74 -26.89 9.92
N SER A 382 -23.76 -26.40 10.63
CA SER A 382 -25.16 -26.68 10.33
C SER A 382 -25.59 -26.03 9.01
N LEU A 383 -25.19 -24.79 8.75
CA LEU A 383 -25.53 -24.06 7.53
C LEU A 383 -24.94 -24.73 6.28
N ALA A 384 -23.70 -25.23 6.39
CA ALA A 384 -23.03 -25.96 5.31
C ALA A 384 -23.50 -27.43 5.19
N ASN A 385 -24.25 -27.94 6.17
CA ASN A 385 -24.60 -29.36 6.30
C ASN A 385 -23.36 -30.27 6.22
N ALA A 386 -22.28 -29.85 6.88
CA ALA A 386 -21.00 -30.53 6.88
C ALA A 386 -20.88 -31.54 8.03
N SER A 387 -20.13 -32.61 7.78
CA SER A 387 -19.88 -33.70 8.73
C SER A 387 -18.39 -34.01 8.83
N ALA A 388 -18.01 -34.81 9.83
CA ALA A 388 -16.64 -35.24 10.00
C ALA A 388 -16.22 -36.20 8.85
N PRO A 389 -14.93 -36.24 8.47
CA PRO A 389 -13.78 -35.55 9.09
C PRO A 389 -13.75 -34.04 8.83
N PHE A 390 -13.16 -33.30 9.78
CA PHE A 390 -12.92 -31.87 9.66
C PHE A 390 -11.43 -31.56 9.61
N GLU A 391 -11.07 -30.48 8.94
CA GLU A 391 -9.70 -29.95 8.91
C GLU A 391 -9.71 -28.43 8.76
N LEU A 392 -8.69 -27.78 9.34
CA LEU A 392 -8.33 -26.43 8.97
C LEU A 392 -7.40 -26.49 7.76
N ARG A 393 -7.60 -25.63 6.77
CA ARG A 393 -6.71 -25.45 5.61
C ARG A 393 -6.23 -24.01 5.50
N ASN A 394 -5.09 -23.83 4.82
CA ASN A 394 -4.51 -22.52 4.50
C ASN A 394 -4.38 -21.64 5.74
N VAL A 395 -3.99 -22.25 6.87
CA VAL A 395 -3.83 -21.54 8.13
C VAL A 395 -2.64 -20.61 8.01
N ARG A 396 -2.82 -19.31 8.27
CA ARG A 396 -1.73 -18.34 8.22
C ARG A 396 -1.85 -17.31 9.32
N LEU A 397 -0.69 -16.88 9.81
CA LEU A 397 -0.54 -15.72 10.68
C LEU A 397 0.23 -14.67 9.92
N GLN A 398 -0.26 -13.43 9.94
CA GLN A 398 0.33 -12.29 9.27
C GLN A 398 0.65 -11.20 10.29
N ASP A 399 1.69 -10.43 10.02
CA ASP A 399 1.96 -9.18 10.72
C ASP A 399 0.80 -8.19 10.48
N VAL A 400 0.36 -7.50 11.54
CA VAL A 400 -0.83 -6.63 11.48
C VAL A 400 -0.60 -5.39 10.62
N GLU A 401 0.61 -4.86 10.66
CA GLU A 401 0.97 -3.58 10.05
C GLU A 401 1.37 -3.72 8.58
N THR A 402 1.97 -4.84 8.22
CA THR A 402 2.52 -5.08 6.87
C THR A 402 1.82 -6.19 6.10
N HIS A 403 0.97 -6.97 6.78
CA HIS A 403 0.28 -8.14 6.23
C HIS A 403 1.22 -9.22 5.68
N ILE A 404 2.52 -9.17 6.00
CA ILE A 404 3.48 -10.21 5.62
C ILE A 404 3.13 -11.50 6.37
N PRO A 405 2.95 -12.65 5.68
CA PRO A 405 2.81 -13.95 6.34
C PRO A 405 4.04 -14.23 7.21
N LEU A 406 3.84 -14.48 8.50
CA LEU A 406 4.88 -14.87 9.45
C LEU A 406 5.07 -16.40 9.47
N THR A 407 3.97 -17.13 9.27
CA THR A 407 3.97 -18.61 9.28
C THR A 407 2.68 -19.12 8.65
N GLN A 408 2.72 -20.33 8.07
CA GLN A 408 1.60 -20.96 7.40
C GLN A 408 1.57 -22.48 7.64
N LEU A 409 0.39 -23.09 7.60
CA LEU A 409 0.18 -24.54 7.54
C LEU A 409 -0.84 -24.85 6.44
N ASP A 410 -0.53 -25.82 5.59
CA ASP A 410 -1.42 -26.24 4.50
C ASP A 410 -2.71 -26.87 5.02
N SER A 411 -2.59 -27.80 5.98
CA SER A 411 -3.74 -28.35 6.69
C SER A 411 -3.42 -28.86 8.10
N VAL A 412 -4.45 -28.85 8.96
CA VAL A 412 -4.43 -29.41 10.31
C VAL A 412 -5.74 -30.18 10.54
N PRO A 413 -5.71 -31.50 10.83
CA PRO A 413 -6.91 -32.25 11.16
C PRO A 413 -7.58 -31.71 12.44
N VAL A 414 -8.92 -31.58 12.42
CA VAL A 414 -9.71 -31.10 13.56
C VAL A 414 -10.64 -32.20 14.04
N ASN A 415 -10.48 -32.57 15.31
CA ASN A 415 -11.44 -33.41 16.01
C ASN A 415 -12.51 -32.52 16.67
N ILE A 416 -13.73 -32.57 16.16
CA ILE A 416 -14.91 -31.93 16.79
C ILE A 416 -15.70 -33.03 17.50
N PRO A 417 -15.71 -33.08 18.85
CA PRO A 417 -16.41 -34.14 19.57
C PRO A 417 -17.90 -34.21 19.22
N GLU A 418 -18.45 -35.41 19.14
CA GLU A 418 -19.85 -35.62 18.71
C GLU A 418 -20.87 -34.91 19.61
N THR A 419 -20.58 -34.76 20.90
CA THR A 419 -21.40 -34.00 21.85
C THR A 419 -21.45 -32.51 21.50
N VAL A 420 -20.36 -31.97 20.95
CA VAL A 420 -20.25 -30.57 20.52
C VAL A 420 -20.96 -30.38 19.18
N SER A 421 -20.74 -31.28 18.22
CA SER A 421 -21.41 -31.19 16.92
C SER A 421 -22.94 -31.32 17.03
N ARG A 422 -23.47 -32.16 17.93
CA ARG A 422 -24.91 -32.24 18.20
C ARG A 422 -25.48 -31.00 18.89
N GLY A 423 -24.78 -30.45 19.88
CA GLY A 423 -25.24 -29.24 20.58
C GLY A 423 -25.32 -28.02 19.65
N VAL A 424 -24.43 -27.95 18.66
CA VAL A 424 -24.44 -26.94 17.60
C VAL A 424 -25.52 -27.21 16.53
N ALA A 425 -25.86 -28.48 16.25
CA ALA A 425 -26.95 -28.83 15.34
C ALA A 425 -28.34 -28.43 15.88
N GLU A 426 -28.49 -28.27 17.20
CA GLU A 426 -29.73 -27.79 17.84
C GLU A 426 -29.97 -26.28 17.62
N THR A 427 -28.97 -25.53 17.16
CA THR A 427 -29.06 -24.10 16.80
C THR A 427 -29.04 -23.88 15.28
N ALA A 428 -29.66 -24.80 14.52
CA ALA A 428 -29.79 -24.68 13.07
C ALA A 428 -30.35 -23.31 12.66
N VAL A 429 -29.59 -22.59 11.84
CA VAL A 429 -29.97 -21.30 11.26
C VAL A 429 -30.15 -21.42 9.76
N THR A 430 -31.07 -20.62 9.22
CA THR A 430 -31.30 -20.50 7.77
C THR A 430 -30.67 -19.25 7.16
N GLU A 431 -30.18 -18.33 8.00
CA GLU A 431 -29.60 -17.05 7.60
C GLU A 431 -28.29 -16.81 8.37
N ILE A 432 -27.35 -16.13 7.72
CA ILE A 432 -26.06 -15.74 8.32
C ILE A 432 -26.29 -14.49 9.19
N SER A 433 -26.01 -14.59 10.49
CA SER A 433 -26.14 -13.46 11.42
C SER A 433 -24.86 -12.64 11.55
N GLU A 434 -24.95 -11.42 12.10
CA GLU A 434 -23.79 -10.56 12.36
C GLU A 434 -22.78 -11.25 13.28
N GLU A 435 -23.24 -11.96 14.31
CA GLU A 435 -22.35 -12.66 15.25
C GLU A 435 -21.57 -13.79 14.56
N MET A 436 -22.15 -14.43 13.54
CA MET A 436 -21.44 -15.44 12.74
C MET A 436 -20.29 -14.84 11.93
N LEU A 437 -20.40 -13.56 11.53
CA LEU A 437 -19.44 -12.85 10.68
C LEU A 437 -18.40 -12.03 11.45
N MET A 438 -18.77 -11.48 12.61
CA MET A 438 -17.97 -10.49 13.36
C MET A 438 -17.59 -10.93 14.78
N GLY A 439 -18.07 -12.09 15.23
CA GLY A 439 -17.93 -12.51 16.62
C GLY A 439 -19.03 -11.92 17.50
N GLU A 440 -19.05 -12.34 18.76
CA GLU A 440 -19.92 -11.70 19.74
C GLU A 440 -19.43 -10.28 20.04
N ARG A 441 -20.37 -9.34 20.08
CA ARG A 441 -20.07 -7.97 20.47
C ARG A 441 -19.72 -7.94 21.96
N PRO A 442 -18.56 -7.39 22.37
CA PRO A 442 -18.14 -7.43 23.77
C PRO A 442 -19.13 -6.73 24.71
N THR A 443 -19.32 -7.26 25.92
CA THR A 443 -20.30 -6.70 26.87
C THR A 443 -20.01 -5.24 27.22
N ALA A 444 -18.73 -4.87 27.36
CA ALA A 444 -18.30 -3.48 27.58
C ALA A 444 -18.66 -2.56 26.40
N VAL A 445 -18.61 -3.09 25.18
CA VAL A 445 -18.98 -2.40 23.95
C VAL A 445 -20.51 -2.25 23.85
N THR A 446 -21.28 -3.28 24.23
CA THR A 446 -22.76 -3.21 24.30
C THR A 446 -23.28 -2.33 25.43
N ALA A 447 -22.58 -2.25 26.58
CA ALA A 447 -22.99 -1.43 27.71
C ALA A 447 -22.91 0.08 27.40
N ASN A 448 -22.01 0.44 26.48
CA ASN A 448 -21.84 1.79 25.96
C ASN A 448 -22.56 2.00 24.62
N GLN A 449 -23.36 1.03 24.17
CA GLN A 449 -24.10 1.15 22.92
C GLN A 449 -25.17 2.25 23.05
N PRO A 450 -25.19 3.23 22.13
CA PRO A 450 -26.24 4.23 22.12
C PRO A 450 -27.60 3.57 21.88
N ALA A 451 -28.66 4.10 22.48
CA ALA A 451 -30.01 3.67 22.14
C ALA A 451 -30.24 3.77 20.61
N PRO A 452 -31.03 2.87 20.00
CA PRO A 452 -31.39 3.01 18.58
C PRO A 452 -31.96 4.41 18.31
N ASN A 453 -31.38 5.14 17.34
CA ASN A 453 -31.66 6.55 17.05
C ASN A 453 -31.26 7.55 18.15
N ALA A 454 -30.27 7.22 18.99
CA ALA A 454 -29.71 8.19 19.92
C ALA A 454 -29.24 9.45 19.16
N PRO A 455 -29.67 10.65 19.58
CA PRO A 455 -29.23 11.87 18.94
C PRO A 455 -27.72 12.04 19.12
N GLY A 456 -27.03 12.52 18.08
CA GLY A 456 -25.59 12.81 18.14
C GLY A 456 -24.70 11.98 17.21
N GLY A 457 -25.26 11.09 16.39
CA GLY A 457 -24.53 10.47 15.28
C GLY A 457 -24.03 11.50 14.26
N VAL A 458 -22.82 11.30 13.73
CA VAL A 458 -22.13 12.28 12.88
C VAL A 458 -21.64 11.69 11.56
N LEU A 459 -21.41 12.55 10.57
CA LEU A 459 -20.72 12.18 9.34
C LEU A 459 -19.23 12.53 9.46
N MET A 460 -18.36 11.54 9.55
CA MET A 460 -16.93 11.79 9.64
C MET A 460 -16.30 11.97 8.25
N LEU A 461 -15.64 13.11 8.04
CA LEU A 461 -14.84 13.41 6.86
C LEU A 461 -13.40 13.00 7.12
N VAL A 462 -12.90 12.03 6.35
CA VAL A 462 -11.59 11.42 6.52
C VAL A 462 -10.70 11.74 5.32
N HIS A 463 -9.48 12.17 5.59
CA HIS A 463 -8.49 12.56 4.59
C HIS A 463 -7.63 11.37 4.12
N GLY A 464 -6.71 11.63 3.19
CA GLY A 464 -5.84 10.63 2.59
C GLY A 464 -4.43 10.60 3.19
N TYR A 465 -3.55 9.84 2.53
CA TYR A 465 -2.13 9.80 2.86
C TYR A 465 -1.51 11.19 2.77
N CYS A 466 -0.80 11.63 3.81
CA CYS A 466 -0.01 12.87 3.76
C CYS A 466 -0.77 14.10 3.22
N SER A 467 -2.07 14.16 3.47
CA SER A 467 -2.94 15.22 2.98
C SER A 467 -3.24 16.24 4.08
N GLU A 468 -3.65 17.43 3.67
CA GLU A 468 -4.27 18.44 4.55
C GLU A 468 -5.81 18.29 4.54
N GLY A 469 -6.54 19.37 4.84
CA GLY A 469 -8.00 19.40 4.72
C GLY A 469 -8.45 19.31 3.26
N THR A 470 -8.97 18.15 2.86
CA THR A 470 -9.35 17.85 1.46
C THR A 470 -10.82 18.13 1.14
N TRP A 471 -11.71 18.10 2.14
CA TRP A 471 -13.15 18.21 1.94
C TRP A 471 -13.68 19.63 2.13
N PRO A 472 -14.51 20.16 1.21
CA PRO A 472 -15.26 21.39 1.43
C PRO A 472 -16.41 21.13 2.42
N THR A 473 -16.19 21.40 3.71
CA THR A 473 -17.16 21.11 4.80
C THR A 473 -18.55 21.72 4.58
N GLY A 474 -18.65 22.83 3.84
CA GLY A 474 -19.94 23.44 3.46
C GLY A 474 -20.86 22.56 2.60
N ASP A 475 -20.35 21.48 2.01
CA ASP A 475 -21.15 20.50 1.25
C ASP A 475 -21.82 19.45 2.14
N PHE A 476 -21.43 19.37 3.41
CA PHE A 476 -21.85 18.34 4.35
C PHE A 476 -22.65 18.96 5.50
N THR A 477 -23.47 18.13 6.15
CA THR A 477 -24.31 18.53 7.28
C THR A 477 -24.22 17.51 8.39
N GLY A 478 -24.05 17.98 9.63
CA GLY A 478 -23.83 17.12 10.79
C GLY A 478 -22.49 16.37 10.69
N ASP A 479 -21.52 16.98 10.03
CA ASP A 479 -20.20 16.43 9.80
C ASP A 479 -19.20 16.82 10.88
N VAL A 480 -18.18 15.98 11.01
CA VAL A 480 -16.97 16.24 11.79
C VAL A 480 -15.77 15.91 10.93
N THR A 481 -14.70 16.71 11.03
CA THR A 481 -13.47 16.46 10.27
C THR A 481 -12.47 15.74 11.16
N PHE A 482 -12.06 14.54 10.76
CA PHE A 482 -10.93 13.84 11.36
C PHE A 482 -9.62 14.48 10.89
N GLN A 483 -8.67 14.73 11.81
CA GLN A 483 -7.44 15.47 11.52
C GLN A 483 -6.19 14.67 11.96
N ASP A 484 -5.51 14.04 11.01
CA ASP A 484 -4.16 13.44 11.14
C ASP A 484 -3.30 13.91 9.96
N TYR A 485 -3.30 15.22 9.71
CA TYR A 485 -2.72 15.80 8.52
C TYR A 485 -1.20 15.62 8.44
N ASN A 486 -0.71 15.49 7.21
CA ASN A 486 0.72 15.36 6.93
C ASN A 486 1.37 14.20 7.70
N GLN A 487 0.65 13.08 7.85
CA GLN A 487 1.16 11.85 8.43
C GLN A 487 1.18 10.70 7.42
N ASN A 488 2.04 9.72 7.70
CA ASN A 488 2.09 8.44 7.03
C ASN A 488 1.74 7.36 8.06
N ARG A 489 0.67 6.63 7.77
CA ARG A 489 0.10 5.60 8.64
C ARG A 489 -0.13 4.34 7.83
N THR A 490 0.09 3.19 8.43
CA THR A 490 -0.49 1.95 7.91
C THR A 490 -2.01 2.01 7.98
N HIS A 491 -2.69 1.10 7.29
CA HIS A 491 -4.15 0.99 7.37
C HIS A 491 -4.64 0.73 8.80
N ASP A 492 -3.94 -0.10 9.58
CA ASP A 492 -4.29 -0.40 10.97
C ASP A 492 -4.13 0.82 11.88
N GLN A 493 -2.97 1.49 11.83
CA GLN A 493 -2.71 2.69 12.62
C GLN A 493 -3.73 3.79 12.34
N PHE A 494 -4.03 4.02 11.05
CA PHE A 494 -5.00 5.02 10.65
C PHE A 494 -6.41 4.63 11.11
N ALA A 495 -6.81 3.36 10.95
CA ALA A 495 -8.09 2.85 11.45
C ALA A 495 -8.25 3.07 12.97
N ASN A 496 -7.21 2.80 13.76
CA ASN A 496 -7.24 3.01 15.20
C ASN A 496 -7.31 4.49 15.61
N LEU A 497 -6.69 5.40 14.85
CA LEU A 497 -6.83 6.85 15.07
C LEU A 497 -8.25 7.33 14.75
N ILE A 498 -8.83 6.86 13.63
CA ILE A 498 -10.23 7.14 13.26
C ILE A 498 -11.17 6.63 14.37
N ARG A 499 -10.95 5.40 14.85
CA ARG A 499 -11.69 4.81 15.98
C ARG A 499 -11.63 5.68 17.23
N THR A 500 -10.41 6.04 17.64
CA THR A 500 -10.17 6.84 18.86
C THR A 500 -10.84 8.20 18.77
N PHE A 501 -10.75 8.88 17.63
CA PHE A 501 -11.48 10.13 17.40
C PHE A 501 -13.00 9.92 17.42
N GLY A 502 -13.47 8.84 16.80
CA GLY A 502 -14.87 8.44 16.72
C GLY A 502 -15.52 8.09 18.07
N ASN A 503 -14.76 7.65 19.07
CA ASN A 503 -15.26 7.28 20.41
C ASN A 503 -15.96 8.45 21.15
N GLN A 504 -15.77 9.69 20.69
CA GLN A 504 -16.46 10.86 21.21
C GLN A 504 -17.94 10.93 20.78
N PHE A 505 -18.34 10.11 19.80
CA PHE A 505 -19.67 10.12 19.22
C PHE A 505 -20.37 8.78 19.45
N PRO A 506 -21.70 8.77 19.63
CA PRO A 506 -22.46 7.53 19.77
C PRO A 506 -22.32 6.64 18.52
N SER A 507 -22.32 7.25 17.34
CA SER A 507 -22.14 6.58 16.06
C SER A 507 -21.55 7.55 15.04
N PHE A 508 -21.01 6.99 13.95
CA PHE A 508 -20.59 7.80 12.81
C PHE A 508 -20.64 7.01 11.51
N GLY A 509 -21.02 7.66 10.41
CA GLY A 509 -20.70 7.19 9.05
C GLY A 509 -19.45 7.89 8.50
N ILE A 510 -18.90 7.41 7.39
CA ILE A 510 -17.65 7.96 6.85
C ILE A 510 -17.77 8.39 5.37
N VAL A 511 -17.22 9.56 5.06
CA VAL A 511 -16.84 9.98 3.71
C VAL A 511 -15.32 10.16 3.69
N ALA A 512 -14.63 9.39 2.86
CA ALA A 512 -13.17 9.30 2.87
C ALA A 512 -12.53 9.58 1.51
N HIS A 513 -11.37 10.21 1.53
CA HIS A 513 -10.53 10.46 0.36
C HIS A 513 -9.33 9.52 0.36
N SER A 514 -8.94 8.98 -0.80
CA SER A 514 -7.67 8.26 -0.97
C SER A 514 -7.50 7.15 0.09
N GLN A 515 -6.35 7.06 0.78
CA GLN A 515 -6.06 6.08 1.84
C GLN A 515 -7.13 6.00 2.94
N GLY A 516 -7.81 7.11 3.24
CA GLY A 516 -8.87 7.13 4.25
C GLY A 516 -9.98 6.11 3.99
N GLY A 517 -10.25 5.79 2.71
CA GLY A 517 -11.24 4.77 2.36
C GLY A 517 -10.81 3.36 2.76
N ALA A 518 -9.53 3.03 2.56
CA ALA A 518 -8.95 1.76 2.97
C ALA A 518 -8.85 1.63 4.50
N ALA A 519 -8.42 2.70 5.19
CA ALA A 519 -8.39 2.75 6.65
C ALA A 519 -9.80 2.58 7.27
N SER A 520 -10.82 3.19 6.66
CA SER A 520 -12.22 3.06 7.12
C SER A 520 -12.75 1.64 6.94
N LEU A 521 -12.40 0.98 5.84
CA LEU A 521 -12.73 -0.43 5.59
C LEU A 521 -11.99 -1.35 6.56
N HIS A 522 -10.72 -1.06 6.85
CA HIS A 522 -9.93 -1.78 7.85
C HIS A 522 -10.57 -1.66 9.24
N LEU A 523 -10.92 -0.44 9.67
CA LEU A 523 -11.65 -0.17 10.91
C LEU A 523 -12.92 -1.02 11.02
N TYR A 524 -13.78 -0.96 10.00
CA TYR A 524 -15.03 -1.72 10.00
C TYR A 524 -14.82 -3.24 10.00
N THR A 525 -13.72 -3.72 9.44
CA THR A 525 -13.43 -5.15 9.37
C THR A 525 -12.97 -5.70 10.72
N TYR A 526 -12.00 -5.03 11.36
CA TYR A 526 -11.26 -5.63 12.48
C TYR A 526 -11.62 -5.09 13.85
N TYR A 527 -12.28 -3.94 13.96
CA TYR A 527 -12.51 -3.30 15.24
C TYR A 527 -13.99 -2.98 15.47
N TRP A 528 -14.43 -3.15 16.70
CA TRP A 528 -15.71 -2.61 17.15
C TRP A 528 -15.59 -1.10 17.39
N SER A 529 -16.49 -0.32 16.81
CA SER A 529 -16.47 1.15 16.90
C SER A 529 -17.85 1.78 16.72
N GLY A 530 -17.94 3.10 16.85
CA GLY A 530 -19.16 3.87 16.52
C GLY A 530 -19.67 3.66 15.08
N LEU A 531 -18.81 3.20 14.17
CA LEU A 531 -19.20 2.87 12.80
C LEU A 531 -20.24 1.75 12.75
N ASP A 532 -20.11 0.75 13.64
CA ASP A 532 -20.98 -0.41 13.74
C ASP A 532 -22.40 -0.09 14.21
N TYR A 533 -22.60 1.09 14.80
CA TYR A 533 -23.90 1.56 15.32
C TYR A 533 -24.59 2.57 14.40
N SER A 534 -23.89 2.99 13.35
CA SER A 534 -24.41 4.04 12.48
C SER A 534 -25.61 3.55 11.68
N SER A 535 -26.55 4.46 11.45
CA SER A 535 -27.79 4.17 10.74
C SER A 535 -27.91 5.02 9.47
N GLY A 536 -28.47 4.44 8.41
CA GLY A 536 -28.59 5.09 7.11
C GLY A 536 -28.42 4.11 5.95
N SER A 537 -28.18 4.64 4.75
CA SER A 537 -28.06 3.84 3.53
C SER A 537 -26.63 3.44 3.15
N ARG A 538 -25.61 4.22 3.52
CA ARG A 538 -24.22 4.02 3.08
C ARG A 538 -23.26 4.26 4.23
N LEU A 539 -22.63 3.19 4.68
CA LEU A 539 -21.75 3.17 5.84
C LEU A 539 -20.42 3.89 5.57
N ILE A 540 -19.72 3.44 4.53
CA ILE A 540 -18.45 4.01 4.09
C ILE A 540 -18.64 4.49 2.65
N GLN A 541 -18.31 5.75 2.41
CA GLN A 541 -18.25 6.32 1.08
C GLN A 541 -16.83 6.80 0.79
N SER A 542 -16.31 6.51 -0.40
CA SER A 542 -14.96 6.98 -0.74
C SER A 542 -14.81 7.47 -2.17
N VAL A 543 -13.78 8.28 -2.40
CA VAL A 543 -13.39 8.73 -3.74
C VAL A 543 -11.87 8.67 -3.89
N GLY A 544 -11.43 8.12 -5.03
CA GLY A 544 -10.02 7.99 -5.38
C GLY A 544 -9.22 7.09 -4.44
N THR A 545 -9.85 6.16 -3.73
CA THR A 545 -9.11 5.23 -2.86
C THR A 545 -8.34 4.20 -3.71
N PRO A 546 -7.01 4.07 -3.55
CA PRO A 546 -6.22 3.03 -4.22
C PRO A 546 -6.42 1.67 -3.54
N TYR A 547 -7.61 1.08 -3.65
CA TYR A 547 -7.92 -0.19 -2.99
C TYR A 547 -6.98 -1.34 -3.37
N GLN A 548 -6.43 -1.31 -4.58
CA GLN A 548 -5.42 -2.27 -5.06
C GLN A 548 -4.03 -1.63 -5.18
N GLY A 549 -3.77 -0.49 -4.52
CA GLY A 549 -2.47 0.18 -4.50
C GLY A 549 -2.23 1.15 -5.67
N THR A 550 -1.02 1.70 -5.74
CA THR A 550 -0.53 2.61 -6.80
C THR A 550 0.97 2.43 -7.02
N ALA A 551 1.43 2.53 -8.26
CA ALA A 551 2.87 2.53 -8.58
C ALA A 551 3.63 3.73 -7.97
N LEU A 552 2.93 4.82 -7.62
CA LEU A 552 3.57 5.99 -7.02
C LEU A 552 4.14 5.72 -5.63
N ALA A 553 3.58 4.76 -4.87
CA ALA A 553 4.08 4.44 -3.54
C ALA A 553 5.57 4.02 -3.57
N GLY A 554 5.97 3.24 -4.57
CA GLY A 554 7.37 2.82 -4.78
C GLY A 554 8.26 3.96 -5.29
N ASN A 555 7.77 4.74 -6.25
CA ASN A 555 8.54 5.82 -6.88
C ASN A 555 8.80 7.00 -5.93
N LEU A 556 7.81 7.39 -5.13
CA LEU A 556 7.95 8.49 -4.18
C LEU A 556 8.89 8.17 -3.03
N ALA A 557 9.07 6.90 -2.70
CA ALA A 557 10.07 6.48 -1.71
C ALA A 557 11.47 6.93 -2.07
N LEU A 558 11.88 6.62 -3.30
CA LEU A 558 13.22 6.96 -3.79
C LEU A 558 13.41 8.47 -3.97
N LEU A 559 12.33 9.21 -4.22
CA LEU A 559 12.36 10.67 -4.29
C LEU A 559 12.40 11.30 -2.89
N GLY A 560 11.60 10.81 -1.93
CA GLY A 560 11.54 11.31 -0.56
C GLY A 560 12.91 11.34 0.13
N ASP A 561 13.75 10.32 -0.11
CA ASP A 561 15.12 10.24 0.41
C ASP A 561 16.02 11.41 -0.02
N ILE A 562 15.80 11.98 -1.22
CA ILE A 562 16.61 13.08 -1.75
C ILE A 562 16.06 14.44 -1.33
N PHE A 563 14.75 14.59 -1.41
CA PHE A 563 14.12 15.89 -1.18
C PHE A 563 13.92 16.19 0.31
N GLY A 564 13.95 15.18 1.19
CA GLY A 564 13.73 15.36 2.64
C GLY A 564 12.36 15.96 2.99
N VAL A 565 11.44 15.96 2.01
CA VAL A 565 10.10 16.52 2.04
C VAL A 565 9.16 15.35 1.73
N GLY A 566 8.33 14.96 2.69
CA GLY A 566 7.44 13.82 2.57
C GLY A 566 7.06 13.23 3.91
N CYS A 567 5.89 12.59 4.00
CA CYS A 567 5.49 11.84 5.19
C CYS A 567 6.19 10.46 5.27
N GLY A 568 7.03 10.10 4.31
CA GLY A 568 7.73 8.82 4.24
C GLY A 568 7.17 7.91 3.15
N THR A 569 7.18 6.62 3.42
CA THR A 569 6.87 5.55 2.46
C THR A 569 5.81 4.62 3.02
N ASN A 570 4.88 4.16 2.19
CA ASN A 570 3.74 3.38 2.67
C ASN A 570 3.58 2.08 1.87
N TRP A 571 3.81 0.95 2.55
CA TRP A 571 3.68 -0.37 1.96
C TRP A 571 2.23 -0.70 1.58
N ASP A 572 1.26 -0.32 2.41
CA ASP A 572 -0.16 -0.64 2.18
C ASP A 572 -0.73 0.04 0.93
N LEU A 573 -0.06 1.08 0.43
CA LEU A 573 -0.40 1.78 -0.81
C LEU A 573 0.32 1.21 -2.05
N THR A 574 1.24 0.27 -1.89
CA THR A 574 1.79 -0.49 -3.02
C THR A 574 0.80 -1.53 -3.52
N TYR A 575 0.98 -2.03 -4.75
CA TYR A 575 0.15 -3.11 -5.27
C TYR A 575 0.24 -4.38 -4.39
N ASP A 576 1.45 -4.76 -3.99
CA ASP A 576 1.70 -5.91 -3.13
C ASP A 576 1.05 -5.76 -1.74
N GLY A 577 1.30 -4.65 -1.05
CA GLY A 577 0.76 -4.40 0.29
C GLY A 577 -0.76 -4.30 0.29
N ALA A 578 -1.35 -3.60 -0.69
CA ALA A 578 -2.80 -3.52 -0.83
C ALA A 578 -3.43 -4.89 -1.11
N ALA A 579 -2.80 -5.72 -1.95
CA ALA A 579 -3.29 -7.06 -2.25
C ALA A 579 -3.20 -8.01 -1.03
N LEU A 580 -2.10 -7.95 -0.27
CA LEU A 580 -1.95 -8.69 0.99
C LEU A 580 -3.00 -8.26 2.02
N TRP A 581 -3.19 -6.95 2.19
CA TRP A 581 -4.24 -6.40 3.06
C TRP A 581 -5.63 -6.89 2.65
N LEU A 582 -5.98 -6.78 1.36
CA LEU A 582 -7.27 -7.21 0.82
C LEU A 582 -7.53 -8.70 1.04
N SER A 583 -6.50 -9.55 1.06
CA SER A 583 -6.66 -11.00 1.34
C SER A 583 -7.29 -11.29 2.72
N GLY A 584 -7.27 -10.32 3.64
CA GLY A 584 -7.94 -10.39 4.94
C GLY A 584 -9.32 -9.74 5.01
N ILE A 585 -9.74 -9.00 3.98
CA ILE A 585 -10.98 -8.21 4.01
C ILE A 585 -12.16 -9.03 3.43
N PRO A 586 -13.17 -9.38 4.25
CA PRO A 586 -14.29 -10.23 3.86
C PRO A 586 -15.29 -9.52 2.94
N SER A 587 -16.07 -10.27 2.16
CA SER A 587 -17.02 -9.68 1.21
C SER A 587 -18.11 -8.84 1.89
N TRP A 588 -18.56 -9.24 3.09
CA TRP A 588 -19.55 -8.48 3.85
C TRP A 588 -19.02 -7.08 4.21
N ALA A 589 -17.73 -6.94 4.54
CA ALA A 589 -17.14 -5.65 4.87
C ALA A 589 -17.01 -4.78 3.60
N ARG A 590 -16.49 -5.38 2.51
CA ARG A 590 -16.35 -4.71 1.21
C ARG A 590 -17.69 -4.17 0.71
N SER A 591 -18.77 -4.94 0.87
CA SER A 591 -20.12 -4.57 0.43
C SER A 591 -20.71 -3.37 1.19
N ARG A 592 -20.08 -2.91 2.27
CA ARG A 592 -20.46 -1.67 2.97
C ARG A 592 -19.77 -0.41 2.43
N VAL A 593 -18.88 -0.57 1.45
CA VAL A 593 -18.16 0.52 0.79
C VAL A 593 -18.89 0.92 -0.49
N TYR A 594 -19.09 2.22 -0.64
CA TYR A 594 -19.66 2.86 -1.83
C TYR A 594 -18.65 3.85 -2.39
N TYR A 595 -18.03 3.52 -3.52
CA TYR A 595 -16.86 4.25 -3.98
C TYR A 595 -17.03 4.83 -5.38
N HIS A 596 -16.29 5.91 -5.62
CA HIS A 596 -16.16 6.55 -6.92
C HIS A 596 -14.70 6.54 -7.36
N THR A 597 -14.49 6.43 -8.67
CA THR A 597 -13.18 6.64 -9.30
C THR A 597 -13.25 7.84 -10.23
N THR A 598 -12.13 8.51 -10.43
CA THR A 598 -12.02 9.61 -11.39
C THR A 598 -10.86 9.38 -12.34
N SER A 599 -10.81 10.19 -13.40
CA SER A 599 -9.63 10.32 -14.24
C SER A 599 -9.63 11.67 -14.93
N PHE A 600 -8.53 11.99 -15.59
CA PHE A 600 -8.54 13.05 -16.60
C PHE A 600 -9.54 12.76 -17.72
N LYS A 601 -9.92 13.81 -18.47
CA LYS A 601 -10.76 13.67 -19.66
C LYS A 601 -9.89 13.57 -20.91
N ASP A 602 -10.13 12.54 -21.72
CA ASP A 602 -9.56 12.40 -23.07
C ASP A 602 -10.26 13.31 -24.09
N VAL A 603 -9.46 14.02 -24.88
CA VAL A 603 -9.87 14.76 -26.06
C VAL A 603 -8.94 14.42 -27.24
N TRP A 604 -9.53 14.12 -28.39
CA TRP A 604 -8.82 13.56 -29.55
C TRP A 604 -7.72 14.45 -30.17
N TRP A 605 -7.63 15.73 -29.78
CA TRP A 605 -6.65 16.70 -30.29
C TRP A 605 -5.52 17.03 -29.30
N ARG A 606 -5.49 16.42 -28.12
CA ARG A 606 -4.47 16.73 -27.10
C ARG A 606 -4.16 15.48 -26.27
N TYR A 607 -2.88 15.28 -25.97
CA TYR A 607 -2.47 14.30 -24.96
C TYR A 607 -2.94 14.78 -23.58
N ASP A 608 -3.76 13.96 -22.93
CA ASP A 608 -4.42 14.32 -21.69
C ASP A 608 -3.85 13.55 -20.50
N TYR A 609 -3.81 14.22 -19.35
CA TYR A 609 -3.20 13.76 -18.11
C TYR A 609 -3.75 14.60 -16.97
N CYS A 610 -3.85 14.04 -15.77
CA CYS A 610 -4.09 14.83 -14.57
C CYS A 610 -2.81 15.57 -14.14
N ASN A 611 -1.69 14.86 -14.22
CA ASN A 611 -0.38 15.40 -13.99
C ASN A 611 0.63 14.71 -14.93
N PHE A 612 1.31 15.50 -15.75
CA PHE A 612 2.23 14.97 -16.76
C PHE A 612 3.36 14.14 -16.15
N ALA A 613 3.79 14.49 -14.94
CA ALA A 613 4.96 13.91 -14.34
C ALA A 613 4.64 12.57 -13.64
N THR A 614 3.46 12.43 -13.03
CA THR A 614 3.02 11.14 -12.48
C THR A 614 2.53 10.19 -13.57
N ASP A 615 2.04 10.71 -14.69
CA ASP A 615 1.75 9.94 -15.90
C ASP A 615 2.99 9.14 -16.39
N LEU A 616 4.21 9.59 -16.10
CA LEU A 616 5.43 8.81 -16.39
C LEU A 616 5.52 7.47 -15.63
N PHE A 617 4.73 7.30 -14.58
CA PHE A 617 4.71 6.10 -13.72
C PHE A 617 3.37 5.36 -13.74
N LEU A 618 2.29 6.07 -14.02
CA LEU A 618 0.94 5.53 -13.98
C LEU A 618 0.51 4.98 -15.34
N SER A 619 -0.44 4.06 -15.31
CA SER A 619 -1.12 3.57 -16.51
C SER A 619 -2.44 4.29 -16.70
N ASP A 620 -2.67 4.77 -17.92
CA ASP A 620 -3.91 5.44 -18.29
C ASP A 620 -5.12 4.48 -18.32
N PRO A 621 -6.33 4.97 -17.99
CA PRO A 621 -6.59 6.29 -17.41
C PRO A 621 -6.35 6.31 -15.89
N ASP A 622 -5.80 7.40 -15.39
CA ASP A 622 -5.59 7.67 -13.96
C ASP A 622 -6.12 9.04 -13.52
N ASP A 623 -6.21 9.27 -12.20
CA ASP A 623 -6.60 10.56 -11.62
C ASP A 623 -5.40 11.46 -11.24
N GLY A 624 -4.20 11.13 -11.69
CA GLY A 624 -2.93 11.75 -11.34
C GLY A 624 -2.20 11.03 -10.20
N VAL A 625 -2.87 10.09 -9.53
CA VAL A 625 -2.35 9.33 -8.40
C VAL A 625 -2.68 7.84 -8.47
N VAL A 626 -3.93 7.53 -8.79
CA VAL A 626 -4.50 6.18 -8.78
C VAL A 626 -5.00 5.86 -10.18
N GLU A 627 -4.54 4.72 -10.71
CA GLU A 627 -5.06 4.19 -11.94
C GLU A 627 -6.51 3.75 -11.76
N ARG A 628 -7.34 3.91 -12.79
CA ARG A 628 -8.75 3.54 -12.71
C ARG A 628 -8.96 2.08 -12.29
N TRP A 629 -8.10 1.17 -12.76
CA TRP A 629 -8.19 -0.25 -12.45
C TRP A 629 -7.80 -0.54 -11.00
N SER A 630 -6.80 0.16 -10.46
CA SER A 630 -6.30 -0.04 -9.10
C SER A 630 -7.23 0.59 -8.05
N GLY A 631 -8.02 1.58 -8.44
CA GLY A 631 -9.09 2.14 -7.62
C GLY A 631 -10.34 1.25 -7.44
N GLN A 632 -10.37 0.03 -8.00
CA GLN A 632 -11.53 -0.88 -7.90
C GLN A 632 -11.51 -1.71 -6.61
N LEU A 633 -12.68 -1.93 -6.00
CA LEU A 633 -12.88 -2.82 -4.86
C LEU A 633 -13.85 -3.95 -5.22
N SER A 634 -13.33 -5.14 -5.49
CA SER A 634 -14.16 -6.33 -5.73
C SER A 634 -15.07 -6.61 -4.52
N GLY A 635 -16.37 -6.76 -4.75
CA GLY A 635 -17.38 -6.91 -3.70
C GLY A 635 -17.89 -5.59 -3.08
N GLY A 636 -17.29 -4.45 -3.44
CA GLY A 636 -17.80 -3.11 -3.08
C GLY A 636 -18.80 -2.56 -4.10
N ASN A 637 -19.43 -1.44 -3.75
CA ASN A 637 -20.43 -0.78 -4.60
C ASN A 637 -19.78 0.36 -5.40
N ASN A 638 -19.42 0.09 -6.65
CA ASN A 638 -18.93 1.13 -7.56
C ASN A 638 -20.08 2.05 -8.00
N LEU A 639 -20.07 3.30 -7.54
CA LEU A 639 -21.07 4.31 -7.86
C LEU A 639 -20.77 5.08 -9.16
N GLY A 640 -19.73 4.68 -9.88
CA GLY A 640 -19.40 5.18 -11.20
C GLY A 640 -18.01 5.80 -11.30
N HIS A 641 -17.60 5.99 -12.55
CA HIS A 641 -16.35 6.62 -12.92
C HIS A 641 -16.62 8.00 -13.54
N LYS A 642 -15.88 9.04 -13.13
CA LYS A 642 -16.06 10.40 -13.62
C LYS A 642 -14.76 10.94 -14.24
N THR A 643 -14.80 11.23 -15.53
CA THR A 643 -13.68 11.85 -16.26
C THR A 643 -13.65 13.37 -16.08
N GLY A 644 -12.48 13.99 -16.22
CA GLY A 644 -12.26 15.43 -16.09
C GLY A 644 -12.17 15.90 -14.64
N TRP A 645 -11.70 15.01 -13.76
CA TRP A 645 -11.49 15.25 -12.33
C TRP A 645 -10.20 14.55 -11.90
N CYS A 646 -9.35 15.26 -11.19
CA CYS A 646 -8.07 14.75 -10.72
C CYS A 646 -8.06 14.53 -9.21
N HIS A 647 -7.08 13.80 -8.71
CA HIS A 647 -7.04 13.34 -7.33
C HIS A 647 -7.05 14.50 -6.33
N THR A 648 -6.21 15.51 -6.58
CA THR A 648 -6.07 16.68 -5.69
C THR A 648 -6.05 18.01 -6.45
N SER A 649 -6.03 19.10 -5.70
CA SER A 649 -5.89 20.44 -6.24
C SER A 649 -4.48 20.69 -6.79
N GLY A 650 -4.35 21.59 -7.76
CA GLY A 650 -3.06 21.88 -8.39
C GLY A 650 -2.73 20.97 -9.57
N MET A 651 -3.56 19.97 -9.83
CA MET A 651 -3.56 19.17 -11.06
C MET A 651 -4.31 19.90 -12.20
N ARG A 652 -4.26 19.32 -13.39
CA ARG A 652 -4.82 19.94 -14.60
C ARG A 652 -6.33 20.15 -14.52
N ASP A 653 -7.07 19.11 -14.12
CA ASP A 653 -8.51 19.14 -13.96
C ASP A 653 -8.85 19.36 -12.46
N PRO A 654 -10.06 19.83 -12.11
CA PRO A 654 -10.43 20.10 -10.73
C PRO A 654 -10.27 18.90 -9.80
N ALA A 655 -9.93 19.16 -8.54
CA ALA A 655 -9.79 18.13 -7.51
C ALA A 655 -11.11 17.39 -7.31
N GLN A 656 -11.06 16.06 -7.21
CA GLN A 656 -12.24 15.22 -7.12
C GLN A 656 -13.09 15.62 -5.90
N THR A 657 -12.49 15.96 -4.76
CA THR A 657 -13.22 16.36 -3.55
C THR A 657 -14.03 17.66 -3.70
N GLN A 658 -13.84 18.44 -4.78
CA GLN A 658 -14.61 19.65 -5.09
C GLN A 658 -15.85 19.39 -5.95
N ASP A 659 -16.19 18.14 -6.21
CA ASP A 659 -17.41 17.77 -6.93
C ASP A 659 -18.64 17.91 -6.03
N HIS A 660 -19.12 19.16 -5.87
CA HIS A 660 -20.25 19.51 -4.99
C HIS A 660 -21.51 18.66 -5.24
N GLY A 661 -21.76 18.27 -6.49
CA GLY A 661 -22.90 17.40 -6.83
C GLY A 661 -22.76 15.99 -6.26
N ARG A 662 -21.54 15.43 -6.30
CA ARG A 662 -21.23 14.13 -5.68
C ARG A 662 -21.18 14.24 -4.17
N ASN A 663 -20.62 15.32 -3.62
CA ASN A 663 -20.59 15.55 -2.18
C ASN A 663 -22.00 15.66 -1.58
N ALA A 664 -22.91 16.37 -2.25
CA ALA A 664 -24.32 16.43 -1.86
C ALA A 664 -24.99 15.03 -1.88
N ASN A 665 -24.67 14.19 -2.87
CA ASN A 665 -25.12 12.79 -2.91
C ASN A 665 -24.57 12.00 -1.73
N MET A 666 -23.26 12.09 -1.46
CA MET A 666 -22.62 11.41 -0.33
C MET A 666 -23.21 11.85 0.99
N ASN A 667 -23.42 13.16 1.21
CA ASN A 667 -24.03 13.69 2.42
C ASN A 667 -25.47 13.18 2.63
N THR A 668 -26.26 13.09 1.55
CA THR A 668 -27.66 12.66 1.58
C THR A 668 -27.81 11.19 1.99
N TYR A 669 -26.93 10.32 1.47
CA TYR A 669 -27.04 8.87 1.68
C TYR A 669 -26.13 8.33 2.80
N ALA A 670 -25.33 9.19 3.42
CA ALA A 670 -24.41 8.80 4.50
C ALA A 670 -25.14 8.30 5.74
N ASN A 671 -24.58 7.25 6.34
CA ASN A 671 -24.88 6.89 7.71
C ASN A 671 -24.39 7.98 8.67
N ARG A 672 -25.01 8.03 9.85
CA ARG A 672 -24.60 8.85 10.99
C ARG A 672 -24.72 8.06 12.28
#